data_AF-A0A9D1EHM6-F1
#
_entry.id   AF-A0A9D1EHM6-F1
#
_cell.length_a   1.000
_cell.length_b   1.000
_cell.length_c   1.000
_cell.angle_alpha   90.00
_cell.angle_beta   90.00
_cell.angle_gamma   90.00
#
_symmetry.space_group_name_H-M   'P 1'
#
loop_
_entity.id
_entity.type
_entity.pdbx_description
1 polymer ?
#
loop_
_entity_poly.entity_id
_entity_poly.type
_entity_poly.pdbx_seq_one_letter_code
_entity_poly.pdbx_strand_id
1 'polypeptide(L)'
;MAGCTCENWSLQDLSNALRDMHKDNKRIVVPMFQRGKRWKRSQEEKFIDSLIKGYPVGTMLFYETYEDNKRTYILVDGLQRGNSIKKYMMNPTAFFYDDNISDKFCANVLELVHRQDDKMLYSKIRSILTIFIKEQKTFKNLQYFSVAKQIADEFSAGFEPIEELIEIIKTFFEERQDLYDKIANTIIPVIVYTGDEDNLPEIFDRINSQGTPLDQYEVYAAAWPIKQKFVVKNAAIVEHIIKKYDTFEQDDFKIHGYNREEMRTEKKVTAFEYLFGLGKYLVEKYDILAFNRNLPEDTVNPLAFELVNACLNDTDRIKTLHRNLTVLDINAFENALYKAIEFVRDSILIITKFKGNSRNANKIFHSKYQILSMISTTFKEMYSGTDYSVIVDTWNERKQNIAKNLVQYYVYDIITNYWGEGGTHKIHSAAKPNRYRIEISSRAWRAALDGFFEKSMLRAERKSIANPRSEEYVILNCIYLKTFTAMDQLSMDRFDIEHIAPKEQMRKLIEACNGEGLPISSIANLCYLPEYVNRSKGAKNFYQDKKYLHYIDLAEVERKYSFTESDDLEWMDMPYEKPEDFSVLKEYYTDYCTKRFDKLKHLFCESLGINYEEIEPETELVQEVVGFRRSNENPRKQVRFADKCIIRLAERLGTDLIRIGRRSYKSKDGKCGYVITTSKMYTQGSKEKYWFAYRRKPLDELKDCEKRYIVYGCRDEQTLVVLPVSKIEEQLEHLSTSRDEDGTISHWHIVFFKDSSGRMTWMLPKPKIKEIEINEYVN
;
A
#
# COMPACT_ATOMS: atom_id res chain seq x y z
N MET A 1 53.19 17.15 6.76
CA MET A 1 51.99 17.49 5.96
C MET A 1 51.93 19.00 5.85
N ALA A 2 52.19 19.58 4.68
CA ALA A 2 52.46 21.02 4.52
C ALA A 2 51.24 21.96 4.73
N GLY A 3 50.19 21.50 5.41
CA GLY A 3 48.97 22.29 5.64
C GLY A 3 48.09 21.76 6.76
N CYS A 4 48.62 20.96 7.70
CA CYS A 4 47.89 20.53 8.89
C CYS A 4 48.67 20.88 10.16
N THR A 5 48.04 21.54 11.12
CA THR A 5 48.56 21.79 12.47
C THR A 5 47.66 21.10 13.51
N CYS A 6 48.22 20.84 14.70
CA CYS A 6 47.44 20.32 15.82
C CYS A 6 47.26 21.45 16.85
N GLU A 7 46.02 21.72 17.21
CA GLU A 7 45.64 22.62 18.30
C GLU A 7 45.02 21.82 19.45
N ASN A 8 45.20 22.30 20.68
CA ASN A 8 44.60 21.73 21.87
C ASN A 8 43.39 22.59 22.27
N TRP A 9 42.21 21.97 22.38
CA TRP A 9 40.98 22.66 22.74
C TRP A 9 40.34 22.01 23.96
N SER A 10 39.92 22.80 24.94
CA SER A 10 39.03 22.28 25.98
C SER A 10 37.62 22.05 25.42
N LEU A 11 36.86 21.14 26.01
CA LEU A 11 35.46 20.93 25.61
C LEU A 11 34.61 22.19 25.82
N GLN A 12 34.92 22.97 26.85
CA GLN A 12 34.27 24.27 27.09
C GLN A 12 34.59 25.27 25.99
N ASP A 13 35.85 25.38 25.57
CA ASP A 13 36.26 26.29 24.48
C ASP A 13 35.61 25.90 23.16
N LEU A 14 35.57 24.59 22.85
CA LEU A 14 34.88 24.06 21.68
C LEU A 14 33.39 24.45 21.69
N SER A 15 32.70 24.22 22.82
CA SER A 15 31.29 24.57 22.99
C SER A 15 31.05 26.08 22.85
N ASN A 16 31.91 26.90 23.46
CA ASN A 16 31.83 28.35 23.36
C ASN A 16 32.05 28.84 21.93
N ALA A 17 33.01 28.30 21.20
CA ALA A 17 33.28 28.69 19.81
C ALA A 17 32.18 28.24 18.84
N LEU A 18 31.55 27.07 19.08
CA LEU A 18 30.34 26.64 18.36
C LEU A 18 29.14 27.57 18.58
N ARG A 19 29.12 28.31 19.70
CA ARG A 19 28.07 29.27 20.06
C ARG A 19 28.46 30.73 19.76
N ASP A 20 29.61 30.97 19.14
CA ASP A 20 30.17 32.31 18.89
C ASP A 20 30.36 33.13 20.20
N MET A 21 30.69 32.45 21.29
CA MET A 21 30.91 33.01 22.64
C MET A 21 32.37 32.84 23.11
N HIS A 22 33.31 32.56 22.20
CA HIS A 22 34.70 32.30 22.58
C HIS A 22 35.44 33.59 22.95
N LYS A 23 36.23 33.54 24.03
CA LYS A 23 36.95 34.72 24.58
C LYS A 23 37.96 35.33 23.61
N ASP A 24 38.59 34.51 22.78
CA ASP A 24 39.58 34.94 21.77
C ASP A 24 38.97 35.26 20.38
N ASN A 25 37.65 35.54 20.28
CA ASN A 25 36.96 35.78 19.00
C ASN A 25 37.11 34.64 17.96
N LYS A 26 37.33 33.40 18.42
CA LYS A 26 37.31 32.21 17.56
C LYS A 26 35.87 31.76 17.35
N ARG A 27 35.45 31.57 16.10
CA ARG A 27 34.11 31.06 15.77
C ARG A 27 34.20 29.75 14.99
N ILE A 28 33.30 28.82 15.27
CA ILE A 28 33.16 27.58 14.48
C ILE A 28 31.88 27.66 13.66
N VAL A 29 32.01 27.40 12.35
CA VAL A 29 30.92 27.39 11.38
C VAL A 29 30.87 26.03 10.68
N VAL A 30 29.74 25.71 10.06
CA VAL A 30 29.49 24.43 9.38
C VAL A 30 29.46 24.65 7.86
N PRO A 31 30.08 23.81 7.02
CA PRO A 31 30.03 24.00 5.57
C PRO A 31 28.65 23.68 4.99
N MET A 32 28.27 24.31 3.86
CA MET A 32 26.95 24.12 3.23
C MET A 32 26.68 22.69 2.72
N PHE A 33 27.72 21.89 2.53
CA PHE A 33 27.63 20.48 2.14
C PHE A 33 27.56 19.50 3.32
N GLN A 34 27.61 20.01 4.56
CA GLN A 34 27.47 19.17 5.75
C GLN A 34 26.08 18.56 5.81
N ARG A 35 26.00 17.30 6.26
CA ARG A 35 24.73 16.65 6.55
C ARG A 35 24.21 17.05 7.93
N GLY A 36 22.89 17.04 8.11
CA GLY A 36 22.31 17.34 9.42
C GLY A 36 22.60 16.28 10.48
N LYS A 37 21.89 16.36 11.61
CA LYS A 37 22.04 15.39 12.70
C LYS A 37 21.70 13.98 12.23
N ARG A 38 22.61 13.01 12.47
CA ARG A 38 22.42 11.58 12.14
C ARG A 38 22.52 10.66 13.35
N TRP A 39 23.12 11.12 14.44
CA TRP A 39 23.16 10.32 15.66
C TRP A 39 21.79 10.22 16.33
N LYS A 40 21.39 8.98 16.62
CA LYS A 40 20.26 8.70 17.51
C LYS A 40 20.65 9.10 18.94
N ARG A 41 19.63 9.37 19.77
CA ARG A 41 19.83 9.74 21.18
C ARG A 41 20.76 8.77 21.93
N SER A 42 20.63 7.46 21.69
CA SER A 42 21.49 6.43 22.32
C SER A 42 22.96 6.51 21.91
N GLN A 43 23.28 7.02 20.71
CA GLN A 43 24.67 7.24 20.28
C GLN A 43 25.24 8.49 20.97
N GLU A 44 24.44 9.56 21.07
CA GLU A 44 24.80 10.75 21.86
C GLU A 44 25.07 10.37 23.32
N GLU A 45 24.19 9.58 23.94
CA GLU A 45 24.32 9.12 25.32
C GLU A 45 25.60 8.30 25.56
N LYS A 46 25.90 7.32 24.67
CA LYS A 46 27.15 6.54 24.76
C LYS A 46 28.41 7.37 24.60
N PHE A 47 28.35 8.40 23.76
CA PHE A 47 29.46 9.32 23.58
C PHE A 47 29.69 10.16 24.85
N ILE A 48 28.63 10.69 25.46
CA ILE A 48 28.74 11.41 26.74
C ILE A 48 29.19 10.49 27.88
N ASP A 49 28.72 9.24 27.93
CA ASP A 49 29.21 8.24 28.88
C ASP A 49 30.73 7.98 28.72
N SER A 50 31.23 7.97 27.48
CA SER A 50 32.66 7.86 27.20
C SER A 50 33.44 9.05 27.78
N LEU A 51 32.91 10.26 27.68
CA LEU A 51 33.50 11.46 28.30
C LEU A 51 33.51 11.37 29.82
N ILE A 52 32.38 10.94 30.42
CA ILE A 52 32.25 10.76 31.87
C ILE A 52 33.27 9.74 32.40
N LYS A 53 33.51 8.65 31.66
CA LYS A 53 34.48 7.61 32.01
C LYS A 53 35.92 7.97 31.68
N GLY A 54 36.17 9.10 31.01
CA GLY A 54 37.51 9.53 30.60
C GLY A 54 38.10 8.69 29.45
N TYR A 55 37.26 8.10 28.60
CA TYR A 55 37.71 7.35 27.44
C TYR A 55 38.10 8.30 26.28
N PRO A 56 39.03 7.90 25.40
CA PRO A 56 39.36 8.69 24.21
C PRO A 56 38.16 8.86 23.27
N VAL A 57 37.93 10.10 22.81
CA VAL A 57 36.77 10.48 21.97
C VAL A 57 37.14 10.92 20.53
N GLY A 58 38.39 10.71 20.15
CA GLY A 58 38.94 11.03 18.83
C GLY A 58 39.32 12.51 18.65
N THR A 59 39.61 12.90 17.41
CA THR A 59 40.02 14.26 17.01
C THR A 59 38.87 15.02 16.34
N MET A 60 38.91 16.34 16.34
CA MET A 60 38.09 17.17 15.44
C MET A 60 38.94 17.60 14.23
N LEU A 61 38.32 17.84 13.07
CA LEU A 61 39.00 18.43 11.91
C LEU A 61 38.35 19.75 11.54
N PHE A 62 39.12 20.82 11.60
CA PHE A 62 38.72 22.14 11.15
C PHE A 62 39.50 22.57 9.91
N TYR A 63 38.89 23.46 9.14
CA TYR A 63 39.58 24.30 8.18
C TYR A 63 39.63 25.72 8.70
N GLU A 64 40.81 26.34 8.70
CA GLU A 64 40.98 27.71 9.15
C GLU A 64 40.83 28.70 7.99
N THR A 65 40.03 29.73 8.23
CA THR A 65 39.87 30.89 7.34
C THR A 65 39.72 32.18 8.16
N TYR A 66 39.75 33.32 7.48
CA TYR A 66 39.55 34.64 8.07
C TYR A 66 38.37 35.32 7.39
N GLU A 67 37.35 35.66 8.18
CA GLU A 67 36.15 36.36 7.72
C GLU A 67 35.89 37.54 8.67
N ASP A 68 35.61 38.73 8.14
CA ASP A 68 35.39 39.95 8.92
C ASP A 68 36.50 40.26 9.94
N ASN A 69 37.76 40.00 9.58
CA ASN A 69 38.94 40.07 10.48
C ASN A 69 38.84 39.18 11.73
N LYS A 70 37.98 38.15 11.72
CA LYS A 70 37.86 37.13 12.78
C LYS A 70 38.38 35.78 12.28
N ARG A 71 39.11 35.09 13.17
CA ARG A 71 39.59 33.73 12.94
C ARG A 71 38.41 32.76 12.98
N THR A 72 38.11 32.15 11.84
CA THR A 72 36.94 31.31 11.63
C THR A 72 37.37 29.89 11.30
N TYR A 73 36.75 28.91 11.96
CA TYR A 73 37.01 27.50 11.75
C TYR A 73 35.79 26.83 11.11
N ILE A 74 35.94 26.28 9.91
CA ILE A 74 34.92 25.47 9.26
C ILE A 74 35.04 24.03 9.77
N LEU A 75 33.96 23.49 10.34
CA LEU A 75 33.88 22.14 10.89
C LEU A 75 33.78 21.09 9.77
N VAL A 76 34.89 20.47 9.42
CA VAL A 76 34.98 19.45 8.35
C VAL A 76 34.58 18.07 8.90
N ASP A 77 35.14 17.65 10.04
CA ASP A 77 34.76 16.40 10.72
C ASP A 77 34.50 16.61 12.21
N GLY A 78 33.54 15.84 12.72
CA GLY A 78 33.17 15.84 14.14
C GLY A 78 31.85 16.52 14.46
N LEU A 79 31.00 16.86 13.49
CA LEU A 79 29.71 17.54 13.72
C LEU A 79 28.87 16.89 14.82
N GLN A 80 28.68 15.57 14.78
CA GLN A 80 27.85 14.86 15.76
C GLN A 80 28.46 14.93 17.17
N ARG A 81 29.79 14.81 17.28
CA ARG A 81 30.55 14.91 18.53
C ARG A 81 30.50 16.32 19.11
N GLY A 82 30.77 17.33 18.26
CA GLY A 82 30.65 18.74 18.62
C GLY A 82 29.25 19.10 19.10
N ASN A 83 28.20 18.58 18.45
CA ASN A 83 26.82 18.77 18.88
C ASN A 83 26.55 18.13 20.25
N SER A 84 27.00 16.90 20.48
CA SER A 84 26.86 16.23 21.78
C SER A 84 27.59 17.00 22.89
N ILE A 85 28.82 17.45 22.65
CA ILE A 85 29.60 18.28 23.58
C ILE A 85 28.84 19.56 23.90
N LYS A 86 28.37 20.28 22.87
CA LYS A 86 27.59 21.52 23.03
C LYS A 86 26.36 21.30 23.91
N LYS A 87 25.57 20.26 23.63
CA LYS A 87 24.36 19.92 24.40
C LYS A 87 24.68 19.60 25.85
N TYR A 88 25.72 18.82 26.10
CA TYR A 88 26.15 18.49 27.46
C TYR A 88 26.62 19.73 28.22
N MET A 89 27.37 20.63 27.59
CA MET A 89 27.81 21.89 28.22
C MET A 89 26.64 22.85 28.51
N MET A 90 25.58 22.83 27.71
CA MET A 90 24.40 23.69 27.91
C MET A 90 23.42 23.13 28.93
N ASN A 91 23.29 21.81 29.01
CA ASN A 91 22.36 21.13 29.90
C ASN A 91 22.92 19.75 30.29
N PRO A 92 23.90 19.68 31.22
CA PRO A 92 24.51 18.42 31.61
C PRO A 92 23.53 17.50 32.36
N THR A 93 22.49 18.06 33.00
CA THR A 93 21.50 17.27 33.74
C THR A 93 20.57 16.45 32.83
N ALA A 94 20.44 16.82 31.55
CA ALA A 94 19.71 16.02 30.56
C ALA A 94 20.32 14.63 30.32
N PHE A 95 21.62 14.46 30.62
CA PHE A 95 22.37 13.21 30.50
C PHE A 95 22.48 12.45 31.83
N PHE A 96 21.66 12.81 32.81
CA PHE A 96 21.58 12.14 34.11
C PHE A 96 20.45 11.11 34.14
N TYR A 97 20.72 9.95 34.72
CA TYR A 97 19.81 8.81 34.84
C TYR A 97 19.83 8.22 36.25
N ASP A 98 18.80 7.44 36.59
CA ASP A 98 18.64 6.81 37.91
C ASP A 98 19.85 5.96 38.32
N ASP A 99 20.46 5.26 37.36
CA ASP A 99 21.66 4.43 37.57
C ASP A 99 22.90 5.24 37.95
N ASN A 100 22.87 6.56 37.77
CA ASN A 100 23.93 7.42 38.26
C ASN A 100 23.84 7.63 39.78
N ILE A 101 22.73 7.32 40.44
CA ILE A 101 22.58 7.44 41.90
C ILE A 101 22.93 6.10 42.54
N SER A 102 24.03 6.07 43.29
CA SER A 102 24.56 4.85 43.88
C SER A 102 23.63 4.27 44.96
N ASP A 103 23.63 2.94 45.10
CA ASP A 103 22.93 2.23 46.19
C ASP A 103 23.35 2.79 47.56
N LYS A 104 24.64 3.11 47.73
CA LYS A 104 25.18 3.72 48.96
C LYS A 104 24.52 5.06 49.29
N PHE A 105 24.32 5.92 48.28
CA PHE A 105 23.63 7.19 48.50
C PHE A 105 22.18 6.97 48.93
N CYS A 106 21.47 6.04 48.28
CA CYS A 106 20.09 5.72 48.66
C CYS A 106 20.00 5.14 50.08
N ALA A 107 20.93 4.26 50.47
CA ALA A 107 21.01 3.72 51.83
C ALA A 107 21.19 4.82 52.88
N ASN A 108 22.10 5.78 52.63
CA ASN A 108 22.30 6.92 53.53
C ASN A 108 21.03 7.78 53.65
N VAL A 109 20.31 8.02 52.54
CA VAL A 109 19.04 8.77 52.57
C VAL A 109 17.98 8.02 53.37
N LEU A 110 17.88 6.69 53.23
CA LEU A 110 16.93 5.87 54.02
C LEU A 110 17.25 5.91 55.52
N GLU A 111 18.53 5.91 55.88
CA GLU A 111 18.98 6.04 57.27
C GLU A 111 18.52 7.37 57.89
N LEU A 112 18.70 8.48 57.16
CA LEU A 112 18.28 9.82 57.58
C LEU A 112 16.75 9.92 57.79
N VAL A 113 15.96 9.26 56.94
CA VAL A 113 14.48 9.24 57.06
C VAL A 113 13.96 8.10 57.93
N HIS A 114 14.83 7.47 58.74
CA HIS A 114 14.53 6.41 59.69
C HIS A 114 13.81 5.19 59.09
N ARG A 115 14.23 4.78 57.88
CA ARG A 115 13.73 3.57 57.20
C ARG A 115 14.81 2.49 57.15
N GLN A 116 14.37 1.23 57.17
CA GLN A 116 15.29 0.12 56.94
C GLN A 116 15.86 0.19 55.53
N ASP A 117 17.09 -0.29 55.37
CA ASP A 117 17.77 -0.38 54.08
C ASP A 117 17.09 -1.44 53.19
N ASP A 118 16.02 -1.01 52.50
CA ASP A 118 15.26 -1.81 51.54
C ASP A 118 15.51 -1.29 50.12
N LYS A 119 16.14 -2.12 49.29
CA LYS A 119 16.43 -1.83 47.88
C LYS A 119 15.18 -1.49 47.07
N MET A 120 14.00 -1.97 47.45
CA MET A 120 12.75 -1.61 46.78
C MET A 120 12.47 -0.10 46.88
N LEU A 121 12.89 0.55 47.97
CA LEU A 121 12.69 1.97 48.22
C LEU A 121 13.69 2.87 47.48
N TYR A 122 14.83 2.33 47.02
CA TYR A 122 15.82 3.10 46.24
C TYR A 122 15.20 3.70 44.98
N SER A 123 14.27 2.97 44.35
CA SER A 123 13.56 3.42 43.15
C SER A 123 12.83 4.75 43.36
N LYS A 124 12.24 4.96 44.53
CA LYS A 124 11.52 6.19 44.90
C LYS A 124 12.47 7.38 45.06
N ILE A 125 13.56 7.18 45.80
CA ILE A 125 14.60 8.20 46.00
C ILE A 125 15.20 8.61 44.65
N ARG A 126 15.56 7.62 43.82
CA ARG A 126 16.10 7.84 42.48
C ARG A 126 15.15 8.65 41.61
N SER A 127 13.87 8.27 41.59
CA SER A 127 12.86 8.97 40.79
C SER A 127 12.72 10.43 41.20
N ILE A 128 12.59 10.72 42.49
CA ILE A 128 12.46 12.09 43.02
C ILE A 128 13.68 12.94 42.62
N LEU A 129 14.90 12.44 42.89
CA LEU A 129 16.12 13.17 42.60
C LEU A 129 16.36 13.35 41.10
N THR A 130 16.14 12.32 40.29
CA THR A 130 16.33 12.42 38.83
C THR A 130 15.38 13.45 38.22
N ILE A 131 14.12 13.50 38.67
CA ILE A 131 13.16 14.52 38.22
C ILE A 131 13.67 15.91 38.59
N PHE A 132 14.02 16.12 39.87
CA PHE A 132 14.53 17.40 40.36
C PHE A 132 15.79 17.85 39.59
N ILE A 133 16.77 16.96 39.42
CA ILE A 133 18.03 17.23 38.72
C ILE A 133 17.78 17.66 37.27
N LYS A 134 16.90 16.96 36.55
CA LYS A 134 16.60 17.27 35.14
C LYS A 134 15.97 18.65 34.97
N GLU A 135 15.23 19.15 35.95
CA GLU A 135 14.63 20.48 35.91
C GLU A 135 15.67 21.62 36.05
N GLN A 136 16.80 21.38 36.72
CA GLN A 136 17.76 22.43 37.04
C GLN A 136 18.60 22.91 35.86
N LYS A 137 18.81 22.06 34.85
CA LYS A 137 19.71 22.28 33.69
C LYS A 137 21.18 22.58 34.02
N THR A 138 21.56 22.75 35.29
CA THR A 138 22.91 23.00 35.80
C THR A 138 23.09 22.29 37.14
N PHE A 139 24.33 22.06 37.57
CA PHE A 139 24.64 21.53 38.91
C PHE A 139 25.07 22.64 39.90
N LYS A 140 25.16 23.90 39.45
CA LYS A 140 25.70 25.00 40.24
C LYS A 140 24.62 25.88 40.85
N ASN A 141 24.86 26.37 42.08
CA ASN A 141 24.06 27.38 42.77
C ASN A 141 22.57 27.02 42.94
N LEU A 142 22.28 25.79 43.39
CA LEU A 142 20.92 25.27 43.52
C LEU A 142 20.38 25.37 44.95
N GLN A 143 19.06 25.34 45.08
CA GLN A 143 18.34 25.31 46.36
C GLN A 143 17.81 23.88 46.60
N TYR A 144 18.17 23.27 47.73
CA TYR A 144 17.88 21.85 47.99
C TYR A 144 16.69 21.61 48.93
N PHE A 145 16.13 22.66 49.54
CA PHE A 145 15.05 22.51 50.53
C PHE A 145 13.81 21.81 49.96
N SER A 146 13.38 22.16 48.74
CA SER A 146 12.18 21.58 48.14
C SER A 146 12.30 20.07 47.92
N VAL A 147 13.45 19.61 47.39
CA VAL A 147 13.70 18.19 47.13
C VAL A 147 13.95 17.41 48.42
N ALA A 148 14.65 18.00 49.39
CA ALA A 148 14.85 17.39 50.71
C ALA A 148 13.50 17.19 51.42
N LYS A 149 12.62 18.21 51.40
CA LYS A 149 11.26 18.11 51.93
C LYS A 149 10.46 17.03 51.20
N GLN A 150 10.52 16.97 49.87
CA GLN A 150 9.79 15.97 49.09
C GLN A 150 10.20 14.53 49.46
N ILE A 151 11.51 14.29 49.69
CA ILE A 151 12.01 13.01 50.16
C ILE A 151 11.48 12.71 51.58
N ALA A 152 11.56 13.68 52.50
CA ALA A 152 11.06 13.51 53.87
C ALA A 152 9.55 13.21 53.92
N ASP A 153 8.76 13.91 53.10
CA ASP A 153 7.31 13.71 52.96
C ASP A 153 6.98 12.32 52.39
N GLU A 154 7.69 11.87 51.34
CA GLU A 154 7.49 10.54 50.72
C GLU A 154 7.69 9.39 51.72
N PHE A 155 8.61 9.55 52.68
CA PHE A 155 8.88 8.56 53.72
C PHE A 155 8.21 8.87 55.06
N SER A 156 7.38 9.91 55.13
CA SER A 156 6.68 10.34 56.35
C SER A 156 7.62 10.58 57.56
N ALA A 157 8.80 11.15 57.29
CA ALA A 157 9.86 11.35 58.30
C ALA A 157 9.78 12.70 59.05
N GLY A 158 8.84 13.58 58.67
CA GLY A 158 8.69 14.89 59.30
C GLY A 158 9.78 15.89 58.91
N PHE A 159 9.92 16.98 59.67
CA PHE A 159 10.87 18.06 59.38
C PHE A 159 12.29 17.82 59.91
N GLU A 160 12.45 16.88 60.85
CA GLU A 160 13.71 16.60 61.55
C GLU A 160 14.89 16.27 60.59
N PRO A 161 14.76 15.39 59.58
CA PRO A 161 15.89 15.03 58.73
C PRO A 161 16.18 16.02 57.60
N ILE A 162 15.41 17.11 57.45
CA ILE A 162 15.50 17.98 56.27
C ILE A 162 16.88 18.65 56.17
N GLU A 163 17.46 19.12 57.27
CA GLU A 163 18.78 19.77 57.25
C GLU A 163 19.88 18.79 56.84
N GLU A 164 19.87 17.57 57.37
CA GLU A 164 20.82 16.52 57.03
C GLU A 164 20.63 16.02 55.57
N LEU A 165 19.38 15.94 55.11
CA LEU A 165 19.05 15.66 53.71
C LEU A 165 19.56 16.76 52.78
N ILE A 166 19.49 18.03 53.17
CA ILE A 166 20.05 19.13 52.39
C ILE A 166 21.56 18.96 52.24
N GLU A 167 22.28 18.66 53.32
CA GLU A 167 23.74 18.53 53.27
C GLU A 167 24.21 17.31 52.44
N ILE A 168 23.54 16.16 52.54
CA ILE A 168 23.90 15.00 51.70
C ILE A 168 23.58 15.24 50.22
N ILE A 169 22.45 15.89 49.90
CA ILE A 169 22.09 16.26 48.53
C ILE A 169 23.06 17.30 47.99
N LYS A 170 23.43 18.31 48.79
CA LYS A 170 24.42 19.33 48.41
C LYS A 170 25.77 18.69 48.07
N THR A 171 26.28 17.81 48.94
CA THR A 171 27.53 17.07 48.69
C THR A 171 27.45 16.29 47.37
N PHE A 172 26.33 15.62 47.12
CA PHE A 172 26.09 14.91 45.87
C PHE A 172 26.13 15.82 44.64
N PHE A 173 25.54 17.01 44.71
CA PHE A 173 25.59 17.99 43.62
C PHE A 173 26.98 18.61 43.43
N GLU A 174 27.74 18.83 44.50
CA GLU A 174 29.14 19.28 44.44
C GLU A 174 30.00 18.27 43.69
N GLU A 175 29.89 16.97 43.98
CA GLU A 175 30.58 15.91 43.23
C GLU A 175 30.25 15.92 41.72
N ARG A 176 29.00 16.25 41.36
CA ARG A 176 28.59 16.35 39.94
C ARG A 176 29.09 17.62 39.28
N GLN A 177 29.14 18.72 40.00
CA GLN A 177 29.74 19.95 39.52
C GLN A 177 31.24 19.75 39.27
N ASP A 178 31.95 19.09 40.17
CA ASP A 178 33.38 18.77 39.99
C ASP A 178 33.62 17.87 38.78
N LEU A 179 32.77 16.84 38.59
CA LEU A 179 32.83 15.98 37.41
C LEU A 179 32.56 16.77 36.12
N TYR A 180 31.56 17.64 36.12
CA TYR A 180 31.28 18.53 35.00
C TYR A 180 32.48 19.42 34.68
N ASP A 181 33.07 20.07 35.68
CA ASP A 181 34.22 20.96 35.52
C ASP A 181 35.45 20.21 34.99
N LYS A 182 35.65 18.96 35.42
CA LYS A 182 36.69 18.07 34.86
C LYS A 182 36.45 17.77 33.39
N ILE A 183 35.21 17.45 33.00
CA ILE A 183 34.86 17.18 31.60
C ILE A 183 34.99 18.46 30.76
N ALA A 184 34.49 19.59 31.24
CA ALA A 184 34.58 20.89 30.58
C ALA A 184 36.04 21.28 30.27
N ASN A 185 36.96 21.02 31.20
CA ASN A 185 38.39 21.29 31.06
C ASN A 185 39.18 20.18 30.34
N THR A 186 38.53 19.09 29.92
CA THR A 186 39.20 18.01 29.17
C THR A 186 39.68 18.53 27.82
N ILE A 187 40.96 18.30 27.53
CA ILE A 187 41.59 18.73 26.28
C ILE A 187 41.44 17.65 25.23
N ILE A 188 40.96 18.02 24.04
CA ILE A 188 40.93 17.18 22.86
C ILE A 188 41.85 17.73 21.76
N PRO A 189 42.52 16.86 20.99
CA PRO A 189 43.29 17.26 19.83
C PRO A 189 42.37 17.68 18.68
N VAL A 190 42.64 18.85 18.10
CA VAL A 190 41.97 19.38 16.91
C VAL A 190 43.00 19.50 15.81
N ILE A 191 42.74 18.85 14.68
CA ILE A 191 43.54 18.99 13.47
C ILE A 191 42.99 20.20 12.71
N VAL A 192 43.86 21.16 12.38
CA VAL A 192 43.50 22.36 11.62
C VAL A 192 44.17 22.29 10.25
N TYR A 193 43.36 22.23 9.19
CA TYR A 193 43.79 22.28 7.81
C TYR A 193 43.83 23.73 7.31
N THR A 194 44.92 24.14 6.67
CA THR A 194 45.16 25.49 6.12
C THR A 194 45.51 25.47 4.64
N GLY A 195 45.28 24.34 3.96
CA GLY A 195 45.53 24.22 2.52
C GLY A 195 44.43 24.87 1.66
N ASP A 196 44.34 24.45 0.40
CA ASP A 196 43.34 24.97 -0.53
C ASP A 196 41.92 24.56 -0.11
N GLU A 197 41.02 25.55 -0.02
CA GLU A 197 39.61 25.36 0.33
C GLU A 197 38.88 24.44 -0.66
N ASP A 198 39.31 24.43 -1.93
CA ASP A 198 38.69 23.61 -2.97
C ASP A 198 38.87 22.10 -2.70
N ASN A 199 39.78 21.70 -1.80
CA ASN A 199 39.97 20.31 -1.37
C ASN A 199 38.99 19.87 -0.26
N LEU A 200 38.26 20.79 0.40
CA LEU A 200 37.41 20.46 1.54
C LEU A 200 36.35 19.39 1.24
N PRO A 201 35.64 19.42 0.10
CA PRO A 201 34.76 18.34 -0.32
C PRO A 201 35.39 16.94 -0.33
N GLU A 202 36.58 16.82 -0.91
CA GLU A 202 37.27 15.53 -1.07
C GLU A 202 37.78 15.01 0.27
N ILE A 203 38.28 15.92 1.12
CA ILE A 203 38.68 15.60 2.49
C ILE A 203 37.47 15.11 3.28
N PHE A 204 36.33 15.79 3.18
CA PHE A 204 35.08 15.42 3.84
C PHE A 204 34.61 14.02 3.45
N ASP A 205 34.54 13.74 2.15
CA ASP A 205 34.12 12.43 1.60
C ASP A 205 35.05 11.31 2.09
N ARG A 206 36.37 11.51 1.99
CA ARG A 206 37.37 10.50 2.39
C ARG A 206 37.32 10.17 3.87
N ILE A 207 37.17 11.17 4.74
CA ILE A 207 37.16 10.94 6.21
C ILE A 207 35.88 10.22 6.65
N ASN A 208 34.74 10.57 6.06
CA ASN A 208 33.46 9.99 6.43
C ASN A 208 33.20 8.60 5.81
N SER A 209 34.15 8.07 5.02
CA SER A 209 34.05 6.74 4.40
C SER A 209 34.19 5.56 5.38
N GLN A 210 34.84 5.76 6.53
CA GLN A 210 35.06 4.69 7.53
C GLN A 210 34.16 4.78 8.78
N GLY A 211 33.48 5.91 8.99
CA GLY A 211 32.56 6.16 10.11
C GLY A 211 31.12 5.73 9.81
N THR A 212 30.14 6.55 10.19
CA THR A 212 28.78 6.43 9.63
C THR A 212 28.86 6.89 8.16
N PRO A 213 28.74 6.00 7.17
CA PRO A 213 29.02 6.35 5.78
C PRO A 213 28.12 7.49 5.30
N LEU A 214 28.65 8.33 4.40
CA LEU A 214 27.81 9.26 3.63
C LEU A 214 26.94 8.48 2.67
N ASP A 215 25.68 8.88 2.52
CA ASP A 215 24.90 8.40 1.39
C ASP A 215 25.39 9.04 0.07
N GLN A 216 24.99 8.47 -1.06
CA GLN A 216 25.43 8.93 -2.38
C GLN A 216 25.09 10.40 -2.66
N TYR A 217 24.00 10.94 -2.11
CA TYR A 217 23.60 12.32 -2.28
C TYR A 217 24.38 13.26 -1.34
N GLU A 218 24.72 12.81 -0.13
CA GLU A 218 25.63 13.51 0.76
C GLU A 218 27.04 13.64 0.13
N VAL A 219 27.50 12.61 -0.59
CA VAL A 219 28.74 12.69 -1.39
C VAL A 219 28.62 13.72 -2.51
N TYR A 220 27.48 13.80 -3.19
CA TYR A 220 27.25 14.81 -4.23
C TYR A 220 27.18 16.23 -3.67
N ALA A 221 26.59 16.42 -2.49
CA ALA A 221 26.54 17.71 -1.81
C ALA A 221 27.95 18.26 -1.60
N ALA A 222 28.88 17.40 -1.20
CA ALA A 222 30.29 17.77 -1.03
C ALA A 222 30.97 17.96 -2.39
N ALA A 223 30.97 16.94 -3.25
CA ALA A 223 31.85 16.87 -4.42
C ALA A 223 31.45 17.78 -5.60
N TRP A 224 30.23 18.32 -5.64
CA TRP A 224 29.80 19.18 -6.75
C TRP A 224 30.24 20.64 -6.57
N PRO A 225 30.50 21.40 -7.66
CA PRO A 225 31.05 22.76 -7.55
C PRO A 225 30.14 23.73 -6.78
N ILE A 226 30.61 24.22 -5.64
CA ILE A 226 29.85 25.12 -4.74
C ILE A 226 29.84 26.57 -5.25
N LYS A 227 30.90 26.97 -5.96
CA LYS A 227 31.07 28.32 -6.52
C LYS A 227 30.23 28.54 -7.80
N GLN A 228 29.75 27.46 -8.44
CA GLN A 228 28.95 27.55 -9.66
C GLN A 228 27.46 27.64 -9.30
N LYS A 229 26.93 28.87 -9.31
CA LYS A 229 25.52 29.16 -9.00
C LYS A 229 24.78 29.73 -10.20
N PHE A 230 23.49 29.45 -10.30
CA PHE A 230 22.58 30.00 -11.29
C PHE A 230 21.27 30.48 -10.64
N VAL A 231 20.55 31.36 -11.33
CA VAL A 231 19.31 31.98 -10.80
C VAL A 231 18.10 31.08 -11.07
N VAL A 232 17.35 30.74 -10.01
CA VAL A 232 16.09 29.99 -10.08
C VAL A 232 14.92 30.94 -9.80
N LYS A 233 13.98 31.08 -10.74
CA LYS A 233 12.84 32.00 -10.62
C LYS A 233 11.84 31.52 -9.57
N ASN A 234 11.65 30.21 -9.45
CA ASN A 234 10.67 29.58 -8.59
C ASN A 234 11.06 29.69 -7.10
N ALA A 235 10.38 30.58 -6.39
CA ALA A 235 10.65 30.84 -4.98
C ALA A 235 10.37 29.64 -4.07
N ALA A 236 9.42 28.77 -4.42
CA ALA A 236 9.08 27.61 -3.59
C ALA A 236 10.23 26.59 -3.51
N ILE A 237 10.98 26.42 -4.61
CA ILE A 237 12.20 25.59 -4.64
C ILE A 237 13.25 26.19 -3.69
N VAL A 238 13.45 27.51 -3.75
CA VAL A 238 14.40 28.22 -2.89
C VAL A 238 14.02 28.13 -1.42
N GLU A 239 12.73 28.24 -1.08
CA GLU A 239 12.27 28.11 0.31
C GLU A 239 12.52 26.71 0.89
N HIS A 240 12.44 25.63 0.09
CA HIS A 240 12.86 24.30 0.57
C HIS A 240 14.35 24.21 0.86
N ILE A 241 15.18 24.90 0.08
CA ILE A 241 16.64 24.98 0.31
C ILE A 241 16.93 25.76 1.59
N ILE A 242 16.26 26.90 1.79
CA ILE A 242 16.34 27.69 3.02
C ILE A 242 15.94 26.85 4.23
N LYS A 243 14.81 26.14 4.18
CA LYS A 243 14.37 25.25 5.26
C LYS A 243 15.40 24.20 5.65
N LYS A 244 16.12 23.62 4.68
CA LYS A 244 17.24 22.71 4.97
C LYS A 244 18.28 23.41 5.84
N TYR A 245 18.70 24.62 5.49
CA TYR A 245 19.72 25.35 6.24
C TYR A 245 19.22 25.88 7.59
N ASP A 246 17.95 26.30 7.67
CA ASP A 246 17.31 26.73 8.92
C ASP A 246 17.34 25.63 10.01
N THR A 247 17.35 24.33 9.64
CA THR A 247 17.48 23.24 10.62
C THR A 247 18.83 23.26 11.37
N PHE A 248 19.90 23.76 10.76
CA PHE A 248 21.19 23.92 11.43
C PHE A 248 21.17 25.13 12.37
N GLU A 249 20.49 26.20 11.99
CA GLU A 249 20.30 27.38 12.85
C GLU A 249 19.46 27.04 14.09
N GLN A 250 18.43 26.20 13.95
CA GLN A 250 17.65 25.68 15.09
C GLN A 250 18.50 24.90 16.10
N ASP A 251 19.56 24.25 15.61
CA ASP A 251 20.54 23.55 16.43
C ASP A 251 21.67 24.50 16.91
N ASP A 252 21.52 25.83 16.83
CA ASP A 252 22.54 26.83 17.16
C ASP A 252 23.85 26.64 16.39
N PHE A 253 23.80 26.30 15.10
CA PHE A 253 24.96 26.29 14.21
C PHE A 253 24.87 27.42 13.19
N LYS A 254 26.01 28.07 12.94
CA LYS A 254 26.18 29.01 11.82
C LYS A 254 26.73 28.27 10.60
N ILE A 255 26.14 28.50 9.43
CA ILE A 255 26.59 27.90 8.18
C ILE A 255 27.52 28.88 7.45
N HIS A 256 28.69 28.40 7.03
CA HIS A 256 29.65 29.19 6.26
C HIS A 256 29.12 29.45 4.84
N GLY A 257 29.20 30.70 4.38
CA GLY A 257 28.77 31.10 3.04
C GLY A 257 27.24 31.08 2.81
N TYR A 258 26.44 30.98 3.88
CA TYR A 258 24.98 31.03 3.82
C TYR A 258 24.45 32.30 4.50
N ASN A 259 23.60 33.02 3.77
CA ASN A 259 22.78 34.08 4.29
C ASN A 259 21.35 33.88 3.78
N ARG A 260 20.40 33.76 4.72
CA ARG A 260 18.99 33.49 4.43
C ARG A 260 18.35 34.54 3.54
N GLU A 261 18.51 35.81 3.88
CA GLU A 261 17.88 36.92 3.17
C GLU A 261 18.53 37.17 1.80
N GLU A 262 19.85 36.99 1.72
CA GLU A 262 20.58 37.01 0.45
C GLU A 262 20.11 35.88 -0.48
N MET A 263 20.02 34.64 0.01
CA MET A 263 19.55 33.50 -0.80
C MET A 263 18.10 33.71 -1.27
N ARG A 264 17.23 34.24 -0.41
CA ARG A 264 15.83 34.55 -0.77
C ARG A 264 15.73 35.65 -1.83
N THR A 265 16.59 36.67 -1.76
CA THR A 265 16.59 37.81 -2.67
C THR A 265 17.27 37.49 -4.01
N GLU A 266 18.48 36.95 -3.96
CA GLU A 266 19.28 36.66 -5.16
C GLU A 266 18.81 35.40 -5.91
N LYS A 267 18.26 34.43 -5.17
CA LYS A 267 17.81 33.12 -5.70
C LYS A 267 18.88 32.39 -6.52
N LYS A 268 20.16 32.63 -6.18
CA LYS A 268 21.30 31.95 -6.78
C LYS A 268 21.61 30.69 -6.00
N VAL A 269 21.53 29.55 -6.66
CA VAL A 269 21.72 28.23 -6.05
C VAL A 269 22.67 27.39 -6.90
N THR A 270 23.33 26.44 -6.26
CA THR A 270 24.15 25.40 -6.89
C THR A 270 23.27 24.33 -7.54
N ALA A 271 23.87 23.50 -8.40
CA ALA A 271 23.19 22.35 -9.01
C ALA A 271 22.62 21.38 -7.96
N PHE A 272 23.34 21.16 -6.85
CA PHE A 272 22.88 20.29 -5.77
C PHE A 272 21.66 20.87 -5.05
N GLU A 273 21.76 22.14 -4.63
CA GLU A 273 20.67 22.86 -3.95
C GLU A 273 19.41 22.91 -4.81
N TYR A 274 19.56 23.20 -6.12
CA TYR A 274 18.43 23.17 -7.05
C TYR A 274 17.72 21.81 -7.08
N LEU A 275 18.46 20.71 -7.27
CA LEU A 275 17.85 19.37 -7.30
C LEU A 275 17.24 18.97 -5.96
N PHE A 276 17.86 19.39 -4.85
CA PHE A 276 17.32 19.20 -3.51
C PHE A 276 15.96 19.89 -3.35
N GLY A 277 15.90 21.19 -3.63
CA GLY A 277 14.67 21.98 -3.52
C GLY A 277 13.60 21.53 -4.50
N LEU A 278 13.99 21.21 -5.75
CA LEU A 278 13.08 20.68 -6.77
C LEU A 278 12.47 19.35 -6.33
N GLY A 279 13.25 18.46 -5.71
CA GLY A 279 12.76 17.16 -5.22
C GLY A 279 11.66 17.32 -4.19
N LYS A 280 11.84 18.21 -3.21
CA LYS A 280 10.81 18.53 -2.20
C LYS A 280 9.58 19.16 -2.84
N TYR A 281 9.79 20.15 -3.71
CA TYR A 281 8.71 20.86 -4.40
C TYR A 281 7.83 19.94 -5.26
N LEU A 282 8.44 19.05 -6.06
CA LEU A 282 7.69 18.15 -6.95
C LEU A 282 6.81 17.16 -6.18
N VAL A 283 7.31 16.62 -5.08
CA VAL A 283 6.62 15.66 -4.20
C VAL A 283 5.45 16.31 -3.46
N GLU A 284 5.56 17.60 -3.16
CA GLU A 284 4.47 18.38 -2.55
C GLU A 284 3.42 18.81 -3.58
N LYS A 285 3.85 19.22 -4.78
CA LYS A 285 2.97 19.74 -5.83
C LYS A 285 2.18 18.66 -6.57
N TYR A 286 2.79 17.49 -6.83
CA TYR A 286 2.18 16.45 -7.67
C TYR A 286 1.96 15.16 -6.88
N ASP A 287 0.67 14.80 -6.68
CA ASP A 287 0.29 13.56 -5.99
C ASP A 287 0.92 12.30 -6.61
N ILE A 288 1.04 12.26 -7.94
CA ILE A 288 1.68 11.16 -8.68
C ILE A 288 3.20 11.05 -8.43
N LEU A 289 3.81 12.03 -7.77
CA LEU A 289 5.22 12.05 -7.38
C LEU A 289 5.40 12.07 -5.87
N ALA A 290 4.34 11.88 -5.07
CA ALA A 290 4.37 12.02 -3.61
C ALA A 290 5.12 10.88 -2.86
N PHE A 291 6.24 10.41 -3.40
CA PHE A 291 7.12 9.40 -2.79
C PHE A 291 8.01 10.05 -1.73
N ASN A 292 8.11 9.39 -0.58
CA ASN A 292 8.94 9.86 0.55
C ASN A 292 8.63 11.31 0.96
N ARG A 293 7.34 11.69 0.95
CA ARG A 293 6.86 13.04 1.28
C ARG A 293 7.25 13.50 2.69
N ASN A 294 7.30 12.58 3.64
CA ASN A 294 7.51 12.88 5.07
C ASN A 294 9.00 12.80 5.49
N LEU A 295 9.93 12.95 4.55
CA LEU A 295 11.36 13.02 4.90
C LEU A 295 11.67 14.33 5.66
N PRO A 296 12.58 14.30 6.65
CA PRO A 296 13.04 15.51 7.33
C PRO A 296 13.48 16.62 6.37
N GLU A 297 13.35 17.87 6.79
CA GLU A 297 13.60 19.04 5.94
C GLU A 297 15.04 19.13 5.44
N ASP A 298 16.01 18.53 6.12
CA ASP A 298 17.43 18.50 5.74
C ASP A 298 17.81 17.27 4.88
N THR A 299 16.87 16.35 4.66
CA THR A 299 17.11 15.06 4.03
C THR A 299 16.74 15.09 2.56
N VAL A 300 17.66 14.61 1.71
CA VAL A 300 17.49 14.58 0.25
C VAL A 300 16.34 13.66 -0.13
N ASN A 301 15.45 14.14 -1.01
CA ASN A 301 14.55 13.27 -1.74
C ASN A 301 15.19 12.91 -3.09
N PRO A 302 15.53 11.62 -3.34
CA PRO A 302 16.16 11.16 -4.59
C PRO A 302 15.41 11.53 -5.89
N LEU A 303 14.10 11.79 -5.80
CA LEU A 303 13.19 11.86 -6.95
C LEU A 303 13.65 12.82 -8.03
N ALA A 304 14.02 14.06 -7.68
CA ALA A 304 14.45 15.04 -8.68
C ALA A 304 15.81 14.70 -9.29
N PHE A 305 16.75 14.16 -8.51
CA PHE A 305 18.05 13.73 -9.02
C PHE A 305 17.88 12.63 -10.08
N GLU A 306 17.05 11.63 -9.77
CA GLU A 306 16.78 10.51 -10.68
C GLU A 306 15.99 10.96 -11.92
N LEU A 307 14.94 11.78 -11.75
CA LEU A 307 14.10 12.26 -12.84
C LEU A 307 14.85 13.18 -13.80
N VAL A 308 15.54 14.19 -13.27
CA VAL A 308 16.30 15.14 -14.09
C VAL A 308 17.44 14.43 -14.81
N ASN A 309 18.11 13.46 -14.15
CA ASN A 309 19.08 12.62 -14.82
C ASN A 309 18.45 11.80 -15.96
N ALA A 310 17.27 11.21 -15.75
CA ALA A 310 16.57 10.45 -16.79
C ALA A 310 16.13 11.32 -17.98
N CYS A 311 15.78 12.59 -17.75
CA CYS A 311 15.45 13.55 -18.80
C CYS A 311 16.70 13.96 -19.61
N LEU A 312 17.81 14.27 -18.93
CA LEU A 312 19.00 14.88 -19.56
C LEU A 312 20.03 13.86 -20.05
N ASN A 313 20.08 12.67 -19.46
CA ASN A 313 21.11 11.67 -19.71
C ASN A 313 20.52 10.32 -20.12
N ASP A 314 21.39 9.52 -20.73
CA ASP A 314 21.07 8.17 -21.18
C ASP A 314 21.61 7.07 -20.26
N THR A 315 22.24 7.46 -19.16
CA THR A 315 22.78 6.55 -18.15
C THR A 315 22.25 6.95 -16.78
N ASP A 316 22.15 6.00 -15.87
CA ASP A 316 21.76 6.19 -14.47
C ASP A 316 22.86 6.82 -13.59
N ARG A 317 24.01 7.19 -14.18
CA ARG A 317 25.14 7.80 -13.49
C ARG A 317 24.89 9.29 -13.21
N ILE A 318 24.43 9.58 -11.99
CA ILE A 318 24.12 10.96 -11.55
C ILE A 318 25.39 11.80 -11.28
N LYS A 319 26.56 11.17 -11.07
CA LYS A 319 27.82 11.84 -10.66
C LYS A 319 28.16 13.10 -11.48
N THR A 320 27.85 13.10 -12.78
CA THR A 320 28.16 14.21 -13.71
C THR A 320 26.98 15.11 -14.05
N LEU A 321 25.80 14.92 -13.43
CA LEU A 321 24.58 15.65 -13.76
C LEU A 321 24.72 17.18 -13.59
N HIS A 322 25.50 17.63 -12.60
CA HIS A 322 25.77 19.06 -12.39
C HIS A 322 26.32 19.76 -13.63
N ARG A 323 27.11 19.07 -14.47
CA ARG A 323 27.71 19.63 -15.68
C ARG A 323 26.66 20.01 -16.73
N ASN A 324 25.56 19.27 -16.77
CA ASN A 324 24.44 19.60 -17.66
C ASN A 324 23.69 20.81 -17.12
N LEU A 325 23.41 20.82 -15.80
CA LEU A 325 22.61 21.89 -15.19
C LEU A 325 23.28 23.27 -15.25
N THR A 326 24.61 23.34 -15.28
CA THR A 326 25.36 24.60 -15.32
C THR A 326 25.37 25.28 -16.70
N VAL A 327 25.12 24.53 -17.78
CA VAL A 327 25.08 25.07 -19.16
C VAL A 327 23.67 25.32 -19.67
N LEU A 328 22.65 24.85 -18.97
CA LEU A 328 21.25 24.96 -19.37
C LEU A 328 20.61 26.25 -18.86
N ASP A 329 19.65 26.79 -19.61
CA ASP A 329 18.64 27.67 -19.02
C ASP A 329 17.76 26.84 -18.09
N ILE A 330 18.06 26.91 -16.80
CA ILE A 330 17.39 26.12 -15.76
C ILE A 330 15.90 26.42 -15.69
N ASN A 331 15.48 27.65 -15.98
CA ASN A 331 14.10 28.06 -15.87
C ASN A 331 13.29 27.59 -17.09
N ALA A 332 13.90 27.59 -18.27
CA ALA A 332 13.30 26.95 -19.45
C ALA A 332 13.16 25.43 -19.24
N PHE A 333 14.21 24.78 -18.73
CA PHE A 333 14.19 23.36 -18.39
C PHE A 333 13.12 23.02 -17.34
N GLU A 334 13.04 23.79 -16.25
CA GLU A 334 12.04 23.58 -15.19
C GLU A 334 10.61 23.61 -15.74
N ASN A 335 10.29 24.59 -16.58
CA ASN A 335 8.99 24.69 -17.23
C ASN A 335 8.72 23.52 -18.18
N ALA A 336 9.73 23.10 -18.94
CA ALA A 336 9.64 21.94 -19.83
C ALA A 336 9.37 20.65 -19.05
N LEU A 337 10.03 20.47 -17.91
CA LEU A 337 9.81 19.36 -17.00
C LEU A 337 8.38 19.36 -16.45
N TYR A 338 7.85 20.51 -16.03
CA TYR A 338 6.47 20.62 -15.55
C TYR A 338 5.46 20.25 -16.63
N LYS A 339 5.63 20.73 -17.86
CA LYS A 339 4.76 20.35 -18.98
C LYS A 339 4.74 18.84 -19.23
N ALA A 340 5.90 18.17 -19.13
CA ALA A 340 5.97 16.72 -19.26
C ALA A 340 5.27 15.98 -18.10
N ILE A 341 5.46 16.45 -16.86
CA ILE A 341 4.78 15.91 -15.68
C ILE A 341 3.27 16.06 -15.80
N GLU A 342 2.80 17.25 -16.16
CA GLU A 342 1.37 17.57 -16.33
C GLU A 342 0.76 16.71 -17.43
N PHE A 343 1.42 16.57 -18.58
CA PHE A 343 0.95 15.71 -19.66
C PHE A 343 0.78 14.24 -19.22
N VAL A 344 1.77 13.69 -18.52
CA VAL A 344 1.68 12.30 -18.02
C VAL A 344 0.60 12.17 -16.95
N ARG A 345 0.55 13.10 -16.00
CA ARG A 345 -0.48 13.16 -14.95
C ARG A 345 -1.88 13.17 -15.57
N ASP A 346 -2.12 14.05 -16.51
CA ASP A 346 -3.43 14.25 -17.13
C ASP A 346 -3.83 13.02 -17.96
N SER A 347 -2.87 12.38 -18.62
CA SER A 347 -3.10 11.12 -19.35
C SER A 347 -3.60 10.01 -18.43
N ILE A 348 -2.97 9.80 -17.26
CA ILE A 348 -3.33 8.71 -16.34
C ILE A 348 -4.40 9.06 -15.31
N LEU A 349 -4.85 10.33 -15.29
CA LEU A 349 -5.76 10.86 -14.28
C LEU A 349 -7.05 10.04 -14.18
N ILE A 350 -7.56 9.61 -15.35
CA ILE A 350 -8.77 8.79 -15.49
C ILE A 350 -8.73 7.51 -14.66
N ILE A 351 -7.54 6.95 -14.42
CA ILE A 351 -7.36 5.75 -13.59
C ILE A 351 -6.96 6.13 -12.17
N THR A 352 -6.05 7.09 -11.99
CA THR A 352 -5.50 7.42 -10.65
C THR A 352 -6.48 8.12 -9.73
N LYS A 353 -7.41 8.90 -10.29
CA LYS A 353 -8.43 9.64 -9.54
C LYS A 353 -9.83 9.06 -9.73
N PHE A 354 -9.94 7.87 -10.34
CA PHE A 354 -11.20 7.15 -10.43
C PHE A 354 -11.77 6.92 -9.03
N LYS A 355 -13.01 7.31 -8.82
CA LYS A 355 -13.68 7.24 -7.53
C LYS A 355 -14.21 5.83 -7.25
N GLY A 356 -13.30 4.88 -7.08
CA GLY A 356 -13.61 3.48 -6.77
C GLY A 356 -13.66 3.16 -5.28
N ASN A 357 -12.73 3.72 -4.49
CA ASN A 357 -12.75 3.60 -3.03
C ASN A 357 -12.41 4.95 -2.38
N SER A 358 -13.44 5.63 -1.90
CA SER A 358 -13.37 7.01 -1.40
C SER A 358 -12.52 7.19 -0.13
N ARG A 359 -12.15 6.12 0.58
CA ARG A 359 -11.37 6.20 1.83
C ARG A 359 -9.88 6.45 1.59
N ASN A 360 -9.41 6.36 0.35
CA ASN A 360 -8.00 6.41 -0.02
C ASN A 360 -7.73 7.40 -1.18
N ALA A 361 -8.24 8.63 -1.08
CA ALA A 361 -8.17 9.65 -2.15
C ALA A 361 -6.74 9.99 -2.65
N ASN A 362 -5.70 9.63 -1.89
CA ASN A 362 -4.29 9.90 -2.19
C ASN A 362 -3.46 8.61 -2.40
N LYS A 363 -4.10 7.47 -2.72
CA LYS A 363 -3.37 6.22 -2.95
C LYS A 363 -2.62 6.26 -4.28
N ILE A 364 -1.31 6.10 -4.21
CA ILE A 364 -0.45 5.87 -5.38
C ILE A 364 -0.48 4.38 -5.73
N PHE A 365 -0.87 4.06 -6.97
CA PHE A 365 -0.92 2.67 -7.45
C PHE A 365 0.36 2.22 -8.16
N HIS A 366 1.11 3.17 -8.72
CA HIS A 366 2.32 2.93 -9.50
C HIS A 366 3.58 2.95 -8.64
N SER A 367 4.66 2.38 -9.17
CA SER A 367 5.99 2.51 -8.57
C SER A 367 6.64 3.85 -8.93
N LYS A 368 7.63 4.28 -8.13
CA LYS A 368 8.46 5.45 -8.45
C LYS A 368 9.07 5.33 -9.85
N TYR A 369 9.70 4.20 -10.17
CA TYR A 369 10.40 4.03 -11.44
C TYR A 369 9.47 4.03 -12.66
N GLN A 370 8.23 3.53 -12.50
CA GLN A 370 7.22 3.59 -13.56
C GLN A 370 6.88 5.02 -13.93
N ILE A 371 6.55 5.86 -12.95
CA ILE A 371 6.13 7.23 -13.27
C ILE A 371 7.31 8.08 -13.76
N LEU A 372 8.50 7.89 -13.19
CA LEU A 372 9.71 8.59 -13.65
C LEU A 372 10.08 8.23 -15.09
N SER A 373 9.92 6.97 -15.50
CA SER A 373 10.16 6.56 -16.88
C SER A 373 9.13 7.12 -17.85
N MET A 374 7.85 7.14 -17.47
CA MET A 374 6.80 7.79 -18.25
C MET A 374 7.10 9.29 -18.48
N ILE A 375 7.46 10.02 -17.42
CA ILE A 375 7.77 11.45 -17.50
C ILE A 375 9.03 11.71 -18.31
N SER A 376 10.15 11.06 -17.98
CA SER A 376 11.42 11.32 -18.66
C SER A 376 11.39 10.94 -20.15
N THR A 377 10.69 9.86 -20.49
CA THR A 377 10.55 9.45 -21.88
C THR A 377 9.62 10.38 -22.66
N THR A 378 8.54 10.86 -22.02
CA THR A 378 7.69 11.91 -22.61
C THR A 378 8.47 13.21 -22.81
N PHE A 379 9.26 13.62 -21.81
CA PHE A 379 10.12 14.80 -21.91
C PHE A 379 11.06 14.72 -23.12
N LYS A 380 11.70 13.56 -23.34
CA LYS A 380 12.59 13.32 -24.49
C LYS A 380 11.88 13.29 -25.86
N GLU A 381 10.56 13.08 -25.89
CA GLU A 381 9.77 13.26 -27.13
C GLU A 381 9.30 14.69 -27.32
N MET A 382 9.09 15.44 -26.25
CA MET A 382 8.67 16.84 -26.32
C MET A 382 9.83 17.76 -26.68
N TYR A 383 11.04 17.45 -26.22
CA TYR A 383 12.19 18.33 -26.32
C TYR A 383 13.43 17.58 -26.82
N SER A 384 14.24 18.26 -27.62
CA SER A 384 15.52 17.73 -28.12
C SER A 384 16.63 18.78 -28.01
N GLY A 385 17.87 18.35 -27.77
CA GLY A 385 19.00 19.26 -27.62
C GLY A 385 19.02 19.94 -26.25
N THR A 386 19.46 21.19 -26.21
CA THR A 386 19.68 21.97 -24.96
C THR A 386 18.75 23.19 -24.83
N ASP A 387 17.99 23.54 -25.86
CA ASP A 387 16.98 24.60 -25.79
C ASP A 387 15.62 23.98 -25.43
N TYR A 388 15.23 24.14 -24.16
CA TYR A 388 13.97 23.64 -23.62
C TYR A 388 12.82 24.64 -23.71
N SER A 389 13.01 25.78 -24.38
CA SER A 389 11.94 26.74 -24.62
C SER A 389 11.02 26.33 -25.79
N VAL A 390 11.52 25.48 -26.70
CA VAL A 390 10.83 25.05 -27.92
C VAL A 390 10.47 23.57 -27.88
N ILE A 391 9.21 23.25 -28.14
CA ILE A 391 8.75 21.86 -28.31
C ILE A 391 9.06 21.41 -29.74
N VAL A 392 9.52 20.17 -29.92
CA VAL A 392 9.83 19.63 -31.25
C VAL A 392 8.57 19.47 -32.12
N ASP A 393 8.68 19.73 -33.42
CA ASP A 393 7.52 19.73 -34.33
C ASP A 393 6.77 18.39 -34.36
N THR A 394 7.53 17.28 -34.27
CA THR A 394 6.96 15.92 -34.28
C THR A 394 6.08 15.61 -33.05
N TRP A 395 6.12 16.43 -32.00
CA TRP A 395 5.30 16.24 -30.80
C TRP A 395 3.81 16.31 -31.10
N ASN A 396 3.38 17.27 -31.93
CA ASN A 396 1.96 17.48 -32.20
C ASN A 396 1.30 16.28 -32.88
N GLU A 397 2.05 15.58 -33.73
CA GLU A 397 1.61 14.36 -34.40
C GLU A 397 1.58 13.15 -33.46
N ARG A 398 2.47 13.12 -32.47
CA ARG A 398 2.67 11.94 -31.59
C ARG A 398 1.88 11.99 -30.29
N LYS A 399 1.53 13.19 -29.79
CA LYS A 399 0.98 13.37 -28.44
C LYS A 399 -0.27 12.52 -28.16
N GLN A 400 -1.19 12.36 -29.12
CA GLN A 400 -2.41 11.57 -28.88
C GLN A 400 -2.11 10.08 -28.73
N ASN A 401 -1.24 9.54 -29.60
CA ASN A 401 -0.83 8.13 -29.52
C ASN A 401 -0.05 7.86 -28.23
N ILE A 402 0.84 8.78 -27.82
CA ILE A 402 1.57 8.67 -26.56
C ILE A 402 0.61 8.72 -25.38
N ALA A 403 -0.36 9.66 -25.34
CA ALA A 403 -1.35 9.73 -24.25
C ALA A 403 -2.13 8.41 -24.10
N LYS A 404 -2.62 7.84 -25.22
CA LYS A 404 -3.29 6.53 -25.24
C LYS A 404 -2.38 5.43 -24.69
N ASN A 405 -1.14 5.35 -25.17
CA ASN A 405 -0.19 4.33 -24.74
C ASN A 405 0.24 4.49 -23.29
N LEU A 406 0.36 5.71 -22.77
CA LEU A 406 0.69 5.97 -21.36
C LEU A 406 -0.37 5.37 -20.45
N VAL A 407 -1.66 5.51 -20.78
CA VAL A 407 -2.76 4.87 -20.03
C VAL A 407 -2.62 3.35 -20.04
N GLN A 408 -2.40 2.76 -21.22
CA GLN A 408 -2.27 1.30 -21.35
C GLN A 408 -1.04 0.76 -20.61
N TYR A 409 0.14 1.37 -20.77
CA TYR A 409 1.35 0.98 -20.05
C TYR A 409 1.26 1.22 -18.56
N TYR A 410 0.54 2.27 -18.12
CA TYR A 410 0.30 2.51 -16.70
C TYR A 410 -0.35 1.28 -16.04
N VAL A 411 -1.37 0.74 -16.70
CA VAL A 411 -2.10 -0.44 -16.23
C VAL A 411 -1.28 -1.70 -16.40
N TYR A 412 -0.76 -1.92 -17.61
CA TYR A 412 -0.03 -3.13 -17.99
C TYR A 412 1.14 -3.40 -17.03
N ASP A 413 1.94 -2.38 -16.76
CA ASP A 413 3.14 -2.52 -15.91
C ASP A 413 2.81 -2.86 -14.47
N ILE A 414 1.67 -2.39 -13.95
CA ILE A 414 1.20 -2.69 -12.60
C ILE A 414 0.74 -4.14 -12.53
N ILE A 415 -0.07 -4.58 -13.51
CA ILE A 415 -0.60 -5.95 -13.60
C ILE A 415 0.53 -6.97 -13.75
N THR A 416 1.52 -6.69 -14.60
CA THR A 416 2.66 -7.59 -14.82
C THR A 416 3.78 -7.40 -13.79
N ASN A 417 3.62 -6.50 -12.82
CA ASN A 417 4.67 -6.10 -11.86
C ASN A 417 6.02 -5.78 -12.55
N TYR A 418 5.97 -5.10 -13.70
CA TYR A 418 7.16 -4.88 -14.55
C TYR A 418 8.26 -4.13 -13.80
N TRP A 419 7.90 -3.21 -12.91
CA TRP A 419 8.86 -2.40 -12.15
C TRP A 419 9.24 -2.96 -10.77
N GLY A 420 8.78 -4.18 -10.42
CA GLY A 420 9.02 -4.76 -9.08
C GLY A 420 10.48 -5.10 -8.78
N GLU A 421 11.25 -5.51 -9.80
CA GLU A 421 12.66 -5.93 -9.69
C GLU A 421 13.64 -4.93 -10.37
N GLY A 422 13.16 -3.74 -10.77
CA GLY A 422 13.94 -2.76 -11.53
C GLY A 422 14.50 -1.63 -10.70
N GLY A 423 15.72 -1.19 -11.01
CA GLY A 423 16.33 0.05 -10.51
C GLY A 423 16.27 1.21 -11.52
N THR A 424 16.96 2.31 -11.22
CA THR A 424 17.07 3.51 -12.08
C THR A 424 17.55 3.18 -13.50
N HIS A 425 18.45 2.21 -13.68
CA HIS A 425 18.86 1.70 -15.01
C HIS A 425 17.67 1.40 -15.93
N LYS A 426 16.59 0.80 -15.40
CA LYS A 426 15.42 0.38 -16.18
C LYS A 426 14.63 1.57 -16.73
N ILE A 427 14.70 2.75 -16.08
CA ILE A 427 14.14 4.00 -16.59
C ILE A 427 14.82 4.38 -17.92
N HIS A 428 16.15 4.32 -17.96
CA HIS A 428 16.91 4.69 -19.16
C HIS A 428 16.69 3.70 -20.30
N SER A 429 16.56 2.40 -20.01
CA SER A 429 16.21 1.38 -20.99
C SER A 429 14.82 1.62 -21.61
N ALA A 430 13.85 2.13 -20.85
CA ALA A 430 12.52 2.46 -21.37
C ALA A 430 12.51 3.65 -22.35
N ALA A 431 13.54 4.50 -22.32
CA ALA A 431 13.67 5.62 -23.24
C ALA A 431 14.29 5.24 -24.59
N LYS A 432 14.88 4.04 -24.74
CA LYS A 432 15.66 3.64 -25.94
C LYS A 432 15.31 2.23 -26.47
N PRO A 433 14.50 2.13 -27.55
CA PRO A 433 13.64 3.17 -28.09
C PRO A 433 12.56 3.57 -27.07
N ASN A 434 11.90 4.71 -27.28
CA ASN A 434 10.81 5.12 -26.42
C ASN A 434 9.72 4.04 -26.37
N ARG A 435 9.60 3.39 -25.22
CA ARG A 435 8.66 2.31 -24.95
C ARG A 435 7.21 2.74 -25.15
N TYR A 436 6.86 3.95 -24.73
CA TYR A 436 5.49 4.47 -24.76
C TYR A 436 5.03 4.92 -26.16
N ARG A 437 5.88 4.79 -27.19
CA ARG A 437 5.48 4.92 -28.59
C ARG A 437 4.96 3.62 -29.20
N ILE A 438 5.24 2.49 -28.56
CA ILE A 438 4.90 1.16 -29.07
C ILE A 438 3.54 0.77 -28.49
N GLU A 439 2.59 0.38 -29.33
CA GLU A 439 1.32 -0.14 -28.83
C GLU A 439 1.51 -1.54 -28.23
N ILE A 440 0.80 -1.84 -27.14
CA ILE A 440 0.79 -3.18 -26.55
C ILE A 440 -0.13 -4.07 -27.39
N SER A 441 0.38 -5.20 -27.87
CA SER A 441 -0.41 -6.12 -28.69
C SER A 441 -1.51 -6.82 -27.88
N SER A 442 -2.62 -7.16 -28.54
CA SER A 442 -3.73 -7.90 -27.91
C SER A 442 -3.27 -9.23 -27.30
N ARG A 443 -2.30 -9.90 -27.92
CA ARG A 443 -1.68 -11.14 -27.38
C ARG A 443 -0.96 -10.88 -26.05
N ALA A 444 -0.24 -9.77 -25.93
CA ALA A 444 0.44 -9.41 -24.69
C ALA A 444 -0.57 -9.08 -23.57
N TRP A 445 -1.63 -8.35 -23.91
CA TRP A 445 -2.73 -8.07 -22.97
C TRP A 445 -3.41 -9.34 -22.46
N ARG A 446 -3.73 -10.28 -23.35
CA ARG A 446 -4.30 -11.58 -22.99
C ARG A 446 -3.40 -12.33 -22.00
N ALA A 447 -2.11 -12.47 -22.33
CA ALA A 447 -1.16 -13.14 -21.45
C ALA A 447 -1.02 -12.45 -20.09
N ALA A 448 -1.05 -11.12 -20.04
CA ALA A 448 -0.97 -10.35 -18.81
C ALA A 448 -2.21 -10.55 -17.91
N LEU A 449 -3.41 -10.50 -18.49
CA LEU A 449 -4.67 -10.70 -17.78
C LEU A 449 -4.82 -12.14 -17.27
N ASP A 450 -4.53 -13.13 -18.12
CA ASP A 450 -4.56 -14.54 -17.74
C ASP A 450 -3.54 -14.82 -16.63
N GLY A 451 -2.30 -14.35 -16.77
CA GLY A 451 -1.26 -14.50 -15.75
C GLY A 451 -1.60 -13.83 -14.42
N PHE A 452 -2.24 -12.66 -14.46
CA PHE A 452 -2.74 -11.97 -13.26
C PHE A 452 -3.85 -12.77 -12.57
N PHE A 453 -4.81 -13.29 -13.33
CA PHE A 453 -5.91 -14.07 -12.78
C PHE A 453 -5.43 -15.38 -12.17
N GLU A 454 -4.56 -16.12 -12.85
CA GLU A 454 -3.96 -17.35 -12.32
C GLU A 454 -3.24 -17.07 -11.00
N LYS A 455 -2.42 -16.02 -10.94
CA LYS A 455 -1.74 -15.61 -9.69
C LYS A 455 -2.73 -15.28 -8.57
N SER A 456 -3.87 -14.67 -8.91
CA SER A 456 -4.95 -14.38 -7.97
C SER A 456 -5.64 -15.66 -7.47
N MET A 457 -5.81 -16.65 -8.34
CA MET A 457 -6.45 -17.94 -8.04
C MET A 457 -5.56 -18.89 -7.21
N LEU A 458 -4.24 -18.68 -7.17
CA LEU A 458 -3.32 -19.44 -6.31
C LEU A 458 -3.44 -19.14 -4.81
N ARG A 459 -4.25 -18.14 -4.41
CA ARG A 459 -4.44 -17.78 -3.00
C ARG A 459 -5.26 -18.87 -2.27
N ALA A 460 -4.83 -19.23 -1.06
CA ALA A 460 -5.54 -20.16 -0.17
C ALA A 460 -5.91 -19.46 1.15
N GLU A 461 -7.01 -18.72 1.14
CA GLU A 461 -7.44 -17.90 2.28
C GLU A 461 -8.51 -18.63 3.11
N ARG A 462 -8.38 -18.58 4.43
CA ARG A 462 -9.34 -19.14 5.39
C ARG A 462 -9.85 -18.04 6.32
N LYS A 463 -9.18 -17.85 7.46
CA LYS A 463 -9.55 -16.83 8.47
C LYS A 463 -9.11 -15.42 8.07
N SER A 464 -7.84 -15.28 7.68
CA SER A 464 -7.30 -14.02 7.19
C SER A 464 -7.51 -13.91 5.68
N ILE A 465 -8.16 -12.84 5.24
CA ILE A 465 -8.47 -12.55 3.84
C ILE A 465 -7.74 -11.26 3.49
N ALA A 466 -6.91 -11.30 2.46
CA ALA A 466 -6.08 -10.19 2.03
C ALA A 466 -6.93 -8.97 1.66
N ASN A 467 -6.34 -7.79 1.80
CA ASN A 467 -6.91 -6.58 1.22
C ASN A 467 -6.48 -6.47 -0.26
N PRO A 468 -7.33 -5.90 -1.13
CA PRO A 468 -6.97 -5.64 -2.53
C PRO A 468 -5.68 -4.82 -2.62
N ARG A 469 -4.80 -5.18 -3.55
CA ARG A 469 -3.54 -4.49 -3.86
C ARG A 469 -3.70 -3.60 -5.08
N SER A 470 -2.66 -2.84 -5.41
CA SER A 470 -2.72 -1.83 -6.48
C SER A 470 -3.21 -2.39 -7.81
N GLU A 471 -2.83 -3.62 -8.15
CA GLU A 471 -3.27 -4.32 -9.34
C GLU A 471 -4.80 -4.56 -9.38
N GLU A 472 -5.43 -5.01 -8.28
CA GLU A 472 -6.90 -5.12 -8.24
C GLU A 472 -7.60 -3.77 -8.33
N TYR A 473 -7.08 -2.73 -7.67
CA TYR A 473 -7.66 -1.38 -7.75
C TYR A 473 -7.61 -0.85 -9.18
N VAL A 474 -6.48 -0.98 -9.86
CA VAL A 474 -6.30 -0.46 -11.21
C VAL A 474 -7.19 -1.23 -12.20
N ILE A 475 -7.29 -2.56 -12.09
CA ILE A 475 -8.20 -3.35 -12.94
C ILE A 475 -9.65 -2.98 -12.70
N LEU A 476 -10.09 -2.88 -11.44
CA LEU A 476 -11.44 -2.43 -11.13
C LEU A 476 -11.69 -1.03 -11.70
N ASN A 477 -10.82 -0.05 -11.44
CA ASN A 477 -10.94 1.30 -12.00
C ASN A 477 -11.16 1.24 -13.52
N CYS A 478 -10.37 0.44 -14.24
CA CYS A 478 -10.51 0.26 -15.69
C CYS A 478 -11.86 -0.35 -16.08
N ILE A 479 -12.32 -1.41 -15.42
CA ILE A 479 -13.61 -2.06 -15.71
C ILE A 479 -14.78 -1.07 -15.61
N TYR A 480 -14.78 -0.20 -14.59
CA TYR A 480 -15.89 0.73 -14.36
C TYR A 480 -15.74 2.08 -15.07
N LEU A 481 -14.66 2.32 -15.82
CA LEU A 481 -14.43 3.59 -16.54
C LEU A 481 -15.61 4.00 -17.44
N LYS A 482 -16.21 3.03 -18.14
CA LYS A 482 -17.35 3.26 -19.04
C LYS A 482 -18.71 3.10 -18.35
N THR A 483 -18.75 2.34 -17.27
CA THR A 483 -19.99 2.00 -16.57
C THR A 483 -20.44 3.10 -15.60
N PHE A 484 -19.49 3.80 -14.98
CA PHE A 484 -19.79 4.91 -14.07
C PHE A 484 -19.89 6.21 -14.86
N THR A 485 -21.02 6.91 -14.70
CA THR A 485 -21.25 8.19 -15.36
C THR A 485 -20.40 9.29 -14.70
N ALA A 486 -20.26 10.44 -15.39
CA ALA A 486 -19.64 11.63 -14.80
C ALA A 486 -20.34 12.06 -13.48
N MET A 487 -21.67 11.87 -13.40
CA MET A 487 -22.44 12.14 -12.17
C MET A 487 -22.08 11.17 -11.04
N ASP A 488 -21.83 9.89 -11.33
CA ASP A 488 -21.36 8.92 -10.32
C ASP A 488 -19.97 9.31 -9.76
N GLN A 489 -19.09 9.78 -10.64
CA GLN A 489 -17.75 10.27 -10.27
C GLN A 489 -17.82 11.56 -9.43
N LEU A 490 -18.80 12.43 -9.69
CA LEU A 490 -19.02 13.70 -8.98
C LEU A 490 -19.93 13.60 -7.75
N SER A 491 -20.64 12.47 -7.57
CA SER A 491 -21.55 12.25 -6.45
C SER A 491 -20.84 12.42 -5.09
N MET A 492 -21.58 12.65 -4.00
CA MET A 492 -21.02 12.54 -2.64
C MET A 492 -20.94 11.09 -2.16
N ASP A 493 -21.57 10.15 -2.87
CA ASP A 493 -21.68 8.75 -2.48
C ASP A 493 -20.31 8.07 -2.42
N ARG A 494 -20.10 7.28 -1.38
CA ARG A 494 -18.86 6.52 -1.21
C ARG A 494 -19.03 5.12 -1.77
N PHE A 495 -17.98 4.62 -2.41
CA PHE A 495 -17.91 3.25 -2.89
C PHE A 495 -16.94 2.44 -2.03
N ASP A 496 -17.32 1.21 -1.74
CA ASP A 496 -16.49 0.18 -1.10
C ASP A 496 -16.07 -0.86 -2.15
N ILE A 497 -14.93 -1.52 -1.92
CA ILE A 497 -14.63 -2.78 -2.61
C ILE A 497 -15.28 -3.90 -1.81
N GLU A 498 -16.29 -4.53 -2.42
CA GLU A 498 -17.07 -5.58 -1.79
C GLU A 498 -16.75 -6.95 -2.40
N HIS A 499 -16.97 -8.01 -1.61
CA HIS A 499 -16.87 -9.39 -2.06
C HIS A 499 -18.26 -9.89 -2.44
N ILE A 500 -18.43 -10.34 -3.69
CA ILE A 500 -19.72 -10.78 -4.21
C ILE A 500 -20.18 -12.04 -3.48
N ALA A 501 -19.29 -13.01 -3.33
CA ALA A 501 -19.36 -14.07 -2.34
C ALA A 501 -18.72 -13.52 -1.04
N PRO A 502 -19.52 -13.10 -0.03
CA PRO A 502 -19.02 -12.35 1.11
C PRO A 502 -18.02 -13.12 1.96
N LYS A 503 -17.06 -12.39 2.53
CA LYS A 503 -15.98 -12.93 3.36
C LYS A 503 -16.47 -13.89 4.46
N GLU A 504 -17.49 -13.50 5.21
CA GLU A 504 -18.00 -14.32 6.33
C GLU A 504 -18.68 -15.61 5.87
N GLN A 505 -19.39 -15.58 4.73
CA GLN A 505 -20.00 -16.79 4.17
C GLN A 505 -18.93 -17.75 3.67
N MET A 506 -17.94 -17.24 2.95
CA MET A 506 -16.80 -18.05 2.48
C MET A 506 -16.06 -18.71 3.64
N ARG A 507 -15.83 -17.98 4.74
CA ARG A 507 -15.23 -18.55 5.97
C ARG A 507 -16.04 -19.71 6.52
N LYS A 508 -17.35 -19.53 6.67
CA LYS A 508 -18.25 -20.58 7.19
C LYS A 508 -18.26 -21.81 6.29
N LEU A 509 -18.33 -21.63 4.97
CA LEU A 509 -18.31 -22.73 4.01
C LEU A 509 -17.00 -23.52 4.11
N ILE A 510 -15.84 -22.83 4.14
CA ILE A 510 -14.53 -23.47 4.29
C ILE A 510 -14.39 -24.17 5.64
N GLU A 511 -14.88 -23.57 6.72
CA GLU A 511 -14.82 -24.14 8.07
C GLU A 511 -15.69 -25.39 8.20
N ALA A 512 -16.91 -25.38 7.64
CA ALA A 512 -17.84 -26.52 7.67
C ALA A 512 -17.28 -27.79 7.01
N CYS A 513 -16.44 -27.61 5.98
CA CYS A 513 -15.78 -28.72 5.27
C CYS A 513 -14.27 -28.85 5.62
N ASN A 514 -13.79 -28.23 6.71
CA ASN A 514 -12.37 -28.25 7.12
C ASN A 514 -11.38 -27.97 5.95
N GLY A 515 -11.75 -27.05 5.06
CA GLY A 515 -11.10 -26.81 3.79
C GLY A 515 -9.73 -26.15 3.87
N GLU A 516 -8.93 -26.30 2.82
CA GLU A 516 -7.56 -25.75 2.79
C GLU A 516 -7.46 -24.24 2.54
N GLY A 517 -8.57 -23.62 2.14
CA GLY A 517 -8.68 -22.20 1.80
C GLY A 517 -8.97 -21.97 0.33
N LEU A 518 -9.56 -20.81 0.02
CA LEU A 518 -9.97 -20.43 -1.34
C LEU A 518 -9.43 -19.03 -1.69
N PRO A 519 -9.35 -18.67 -2.98
CA PRO A 519 -8.92 -17.33 -3.39
C PRO A 519 -10.07 -16.33 -3.22
N ILE A 520 -10.42 -16.01 -1.97
CA ILE A 520 -11.56 -15.17 -1.60
C ILE A 520 -11.34 -13.73 -2.10
N SER A 521 -10.12 -13.23 -2.00
CA SER A 521 -9.71 -11.89 -2.45
C SER A 521 -9.46 -11.82 -3.96
N SER A 522 -9.90 -12.81 -4.74
CA SER A 522 -9.68 -12.83 -6.18
C SER A 522 -10.44 -11.69 -6.86
N ILE A 523 -9.87 -11.09 -7.90
CA ILE A 523 -10.54 -10.04 -8.69
C ILE A 523 -11.95 -10.46 -9.15
N ALA A 524 -12.12 -11.75 -9.47
CA ALA A 524 -13.38 -12.33 -9.89
C ALA A 524 -14.42 -12.40 -8.78
N ASN A 525 -14.05 -12.18 -7.52
CA ASN A 525 -14.97 -12.05 -6.41
C ASN A 525 -15.13 -10.59 -5.94
N LEU A 526 -14.46 -9.62 -6.57
CA LEU A 526 -14.51 -8.21 -6.17
C LEU A 526 -15.41 -7.38 -7.09
N CYS A 527 -16.07 -6.38 -6.51
CA CYS A 527 -16.76 -5.31 -7.24
C CYS A 527 -16.70 -3.98 -6.49
N TYR A 528 -16.94 -2.87 -7.18
CA TYR A 528 -17.31 -1.62 -6.52
C TYR A 528 -18.79 -1.63 -6.19
N LEU A 529 -19.13 -1.23 -4.97
CA LEU A 529 -20.52 -1.15 -4.52
C LEU A 529 -20.71 0.12 -3.67
N PRO A 530 -21.83 0.84 -3.80
CA PRO A 530 -22.10 1.98 -2.93
C PRO A 530 -22.13 1.54 -1.45
N GLU A 531 -21.54 2.35 -0.57
CA GLU A 531 -21.33 2.02 0.85
C GLU A 531 -22.66 1.75 1.58
N TYR A 532 -23.71 2.53 1.28
CA TYR A 532 -25.05 2.29 1.85
C TYR A 532 -25.59 0.91 1.46
N VAL A 533 -25.46 0.55 0.18
CA VAL A 533 -25.89 -0.73 -0.38
C VAL A 533 -25.11 -1.86 0.27
N ASN A 534 -23.79 -1.70 0.40
CA ASN A 534 -22.92 -2.68 1.05
C ASN A 534 -23.26 -2.90 2.53
N ARG A 535 -23.46 -1.82 3.29
CA ARG A 535 -23.80 -1.90 4.71
C ARG A 535 -25.17 -2.53 4.94
N SER A 536 -26.12 -2.30 4.03
CA SER A 536 -27.49 -2.81 4.14
C SER A 536 -27.59 -4.32 3.95
N LYS A 537 -26.75 -4.94 3.10
CA LYS A 537 -26.75 -6.41 2.92
C LYS A 537 -26.08 -7.18 4.08
N GLY A 538 -25.23 -6.51 4.86
CA GLY A 538 -24.46 -7.15 5.92
C GLY A 538 -23.58 -8.31 5.41
N ALA A 539 -23.64 -9.45 6.09
CA ALA A 539 -22.83 -10.63 5.79
C ALA A 539 -23.36 -11.48 4.62
N LYS A 540 -24.51 -11.13 4.04
CA LYS A 540 -25.16 -11.89 2.96
C LYS A 540 -24.73 -11.41 1.59
N ASN A 541 -24.96 -12.26 0.57
CA ASN A 541 -24.80 -11.85 -0.82
C ASN A 541 -26.02 -11.03 -1.30
N PHE A 542 -25.97 -10.51 -2.53
CA PHE A 542 -26.98 -9.59 -3.07
C PHE A 542 -28.40 -10.16 -3.15
N TYR A 543 -28.56 -11.48 -3.14
CA TYR A 543 -29.82 -12.16 -3.45
C TYR A 543 -30.54 -12.74 -2.22
N GLN A 544 -29.89 -12.74 -1.06
CA GLN A 544 -30.34 -13.47 0.12
C GLN A 544 -31.11 -12.62 1.13
N ASP A 545 -30.93 -11.30 1.15
CA ASP A 545 -31.56 -10.44 2.15
C ASP A 545 -32.85 -9.76 1.63
N LYS A 546 -34.01 -10.16 2.16
CA LYS A 546 -35.30 -9.62 1.73
C LYS A 546 -35.48 -8.14 2.03
N LYS A 547 -34.92 -7.63 3.14
CA LYS A 547 -35.04 -6.21 3.52
C LYS A 547 -34.22 -5.36 2.57
N TYR A 548 -32.98 -5.77 2.29
CA TYR A 548 -32.13 -5.18 1.25
C TYR A 548 -32.83 -5.13 -0.11
N LEU A 549 -33.46 -6.23 -0.53
CA LEU A 549 -34.17 -6.33 -1.81
C LEU A 549 -35.40 -5.40 -1.93
N HIS A 550 -35.92 -4.85 -0.84
CA HIS A 550 -37.02 -3.85 -0.91
C HIS A 550 -36.53 -2.45 -1.23
N TYR A 551 -35.27 -2.13 -0.99
CA TYR A 551 -34.72 -0.77 -1.09
C TYR A 551 -33.65 -0.63 -2.19
N ILE A 552 -33.30 -1.72 -2.87
CA ILE A 552 -32.27 -1.74 -3.91
C ILE A 552 -32.85 -2.13 -5.26
N ASP A 553 -32.39 -1.46 -6.32
CA ASP A 553 -32.59 -1.94 -7.69
C ASP A 553 -31.55 -3.04 -7.99
N LEU A 554 -31.97 -4.30 -7.86
CA LEU A 554 -31.11 -5.44 -8.14
C LEU A 554 -30.62 -5.43 -9.59
N ALA A 555 -31.45 -5.02 -10.56
CA ALA A 555 -31.05 -4.95 -11.96
C ALA A 555 -29.97 -3.88 -12.19
N GLU A 556 -29.98 -2.79 -11.43
CA GLU A 556 -28.88 -1.84 -11.40
C GLU A 556 -27.61 -2.48 -10.81
N VAL A 557 -27.72 -3.22 -9.70
CA VAL A 557 -26.57 -3.93 -9.10
C VAL A 557 -25.93 -4.88 -10.10
N GLU A 558 -26.72 -5.73 -10.75
CA GLU A 558 -26.25 -6.71 -11.73
C GLU A 558 -25.60 -6.04 -12.95
N ARG A 559 -26.21 -4.97 -13.49
CA ARG A 559 -25.74 -4.29 -14.71
C ARG A 559 -24.56 -3.34 -14.47
N LYS A 560 -24.51 -2.66 -13.33
CA LYS A 560 -23.59 -1.53 -13.07
C LYS A 560 -22.45 -1.89 -12.12
N TYR A 561 -22.69 -2.79 -11.16
CA TYR A 561 -21.78 -3.03 -10.04
C TYR A 561 -21.22 -4.46 -10.05
N SER A 562 -22.04 -5.50 -9.94
CA SER A 562 -21.52 -6.86 -9.74
C SER A 562 -21.16 -7.59 -11.03
N PHE A 563 -21.89 -7.34 -12.12
CA PHE A 563 -21.84 -8.12 -13.36
C PHE A 563 -22.11 -9.61 -13.13
N THR A 564 -23.01 -9.91 -12.20
CA THR A 564 -23.43 -11.27 -11.81
C THR A 564 -24.95 -11.37 -11.77
N GLU A 565 -25.47 -12.59 -11.87
CA GLU A 565 -26.88 -12.91 -11.63
C GLU A 565 -27.04 -13.89 -10.45
N SER A 566 -28.26 -14.09 -9.95
CA SER A 566 -28.54 -14.99 -8.81
C SER A 566 -28.02 -16.41 -9.03
N ASP A 567 -28.14 -16.93 -10.26
CA ASP A 567 -27.68 -18.28 -10.63
C ASP A 567 -26.16 -18.45 -10.48
N ASP A 568 -25.39 -17.37 -10.61
CA ASP A 568 -23.92 -17.41 -10.52
C ASP A 568 -23.45 -17.73 -9.08
N LEU A 569 -24.32 -17.57 -8.08
CA LEU A 569 -24.05 -17.83 -6.66
C LEU A 569 -24.83 -19.02 -6.08
N GLU A 570 -25.57 -19.80 -6.87
CA GLU A 570 -26.36 -20.95 -6.38
C GLU A 570 -25.51 -21.99 -5.65
N TRP A 571 -24.24 -22.14 -6.03
CA TRP A 571 -23.31 -23.07 -5.38
C TRP A 571 -23.12 -22.75 -3.89
N MET A 572 -23.30 -21.50 -3.46
CA MET A 572 -23.17 -21.11 -2.05
C MET A 572 -24.26 -21.72 -1.16
N ASP A 573 -25.41 -22.10 -1.72
CA ASP A 573 -26.55 -22.65 -0.98
C ASP A 573 -26.46 -24.19 -0.81
N MET A 574 -25.40 -24.84 -1.33
CA MET A 574 -25.23 -26.29 -1.21
C MET A 574 -24.82 -26.71 0.22
N PRO A 575 -25.28 -27.89 0.72
CA PRO A 575 -24.93 -28.37 2.05
C PRO A 575 -23.52 -28.97 2.07
N TYR A 576 -22.51 -28.14 2.36
CA TYR A 576 -21.13 -28.58 2.61
C TYR A 576 -20.98 -28.91 4.10
N GLU A 577 -21.05 -30.19 4.47
CA GLU A 577 -21.11 -30.63 5.87
C GLU A 577 -19.92 -31.53 6.26
N LYS A 578 -19.16 -32.01 5.28
CA LYS A 578 -18.07 -32.97 5.49
C LYS A 578 -16.75 -32.53 4.85
N PRO A 579 -15.61 -33.05 5.32
CA PRO A 579 -14.30 -32.73 4.74
C PRO A 579 -14.18 -33.00 3.23
N GLU A 580 -14.84 -34.05 2.72
CA GLU A 580 -14.77 -34.42 1.31
C GLU A 580 -15.45 -33.38 0.40
N ASP A 581 -16.40 -32.62 0.95
CA ASP A 581 -17.18 -31.61 0.22
C ASP A 581 -16.33 -30.39 -0.17
N PHE A 582 -15.17 -30.18 0.46
CA PHE A 582 -14.28 -29.06 0.13
C PHE A 582 -13.81 -29.11 -1.32
N SER A 583 -13.53 -30.30 -1.85
CA SER A 583 -13.11 -30.49 -3.25
C SER A 583 -14.16 -29.95 -4.23
N VAL A 584 -15.44 -30.18 -3.91
CA VAL A 584 -16.60 -29.75 -4.68
C VAL A 584 -16.84 -28.25 -4.53
N LEU A 585 -16.75 -27.71 -3.30
CA LEU A 585 -16.81 -26.27 -3.05
C LEU A 585 -15.73 -25.52 -3.85
N LYS A 586 -14.49 -26.03 -3.84
CA LYS A 586 -13.36 -25.47 -4.58
C LYS A 586 -13.62 -25.49 -6.08
N GLU A 587 -14.13 -26.58 -6.63
CA GLU A 587 -14.48 -26.69 -8.05
C GLU A 587 -15.51 -25.64 -8.45
N TYR A 588 -16.64 -25.54 -7.73
CA TYR A 588 -17.70 -24.59 -8.07
C TYR A 588 -17.29 -23.14 -7.90
N TYR A 589 -16.57 -22.81 -6.83
CA TYR A 589 -16.04 -21.46 -6.65
C TYR A 589 -15.04 -21.09 -7.76
N THR A 590 -14.22 -22.04 -8.20
CA THR A 590 -13.27 -21.84 -9.31
C THR A 590 -13.99 -21.62 -10.64
N ASP A 591 -15.03 -22.41 -10.93
CA ASP A 591 -15.87 -22.25 -12.12
C ASP A 591 -16.58 -20.88 -12.13
N TYR A 592 -17.15 -20.46 -10.99
CA TYR A 592 -17.72 -19.12 -10.80
C TYR A 592 -16.68 -18.02 -11.09
N CYS A 593 -15.50 -18.10 -10.46
CA CYS A 593 -14.44 -17.12 -10.66
C CYS A 593 -14.01 -17.03 -12.12
N THR A 594 -13.86 -18.18 -12.79
CA THR A 594 -13.41 -18.25 -14.19
C THR A 594 -14.42 -17.60 -15.12
N LYS A 595 -15.70 -17.99 -15.01
CA LYS A 595 -16.79 -17.42 -15.83
C LYS A 595 -16.96 -15.93 -15.63
N ARG A 596 -16.87 -15.46 -14.37
CA ARG A 596 -16.99 -14.03 -14.09
C ARG A 596 -15.77 -13.27 -14.61
N PHE A 597 -14.56 -13.79 -14.41
CA PHE A 597 -13.36 -13.12 -14.91
C PHE A 597 -13.39 -12.96 -16.44
N ASP A 598 -13.96 -13.93 -17.15
CA ASP A 598 -14.18 -13.83 -18.59
C ASP A 598 -14.99 -12.58 -18.97
N LYS A 599 -16.16 -12.39 -18.35
CA LYS A 599 -16.97 -11.17 -18.50
C LYS A 599 -16.17 -9.89 -18.15
N LEU A 600 -15.38 -9.93 -17.08
CA LEU A 600 -14.60 -8.76 -16.65
C LEU A 600 -13.47 -8.40 -17.64
N LYS A 601 -12.87 -9.39 -18.32
CA LYS A 601 -11.86 -9.13 -19.36
C LYS A 601 -12.45 -8.31 -20.50
N HIS A 602 -13.66 -8.64 -20.96
CA HIS A 602 -14.34 -7.88 -22.01
C HIS A 602 -14.56 -6.43 -21.60
N LEU A 603 -15.15 -6.21 -20.42
CA LEU A 603 -15.39 -4.85 -19.90
C LEU A 603 -14.07 -4.05 -19.77
N PHE A 604 -13.02 -4.69 -19.29
CA PHE A 604 -11.69 -4.10 -19.18
C PHE A 604 -11.09 -3.74 -20.56
N CYS A 605 -11.14 -4.65 -21.52
CA CYS A 605 -10.59 -4.42 -22.85
C CYS A 605 -11.37 -3.34 -23.60
N GLU A 606 -12.71 -3.37 -23.50
CA GLU A 606 -13.58 -2.39 -24.10
C GLU A 606 -13.31 -0.98 -23.55
N SER A 607 -13.07 -0.85 -22.24
CA SER A 607 -12.82 0.45 -21.60
C SER A 607 -11.49 1.08 -22.00
N LEU A 608 -10.46 0.27 -22.28
CA LEU A 608 -9.14 0.73 -22.72
C LEU A 608 -8.97 0.76 -24.25
N GLY A 609 -10.02 0.42 -25.01
CA GLY A 609 -9.98 0.36 -26.48
C GLY A 609 -9.01 -0.71 -27.00
N ILE A 610 -8.89 -1.83 -26.28
CA ILE A 610 -8.08 -2.98 -26.66
C ILE A 610 -8.96 -3.90 -27.50
N ASN A 611 -8.54 -4.20 -28.73
CA ASN A 611 -9.22 -5.19 -29.55
C ASN A 611 -8.96 -6.59 -28.97
N TYR A 612 -9.91 -7.08 -28.19
CA TYR A 612 -9.87 -8.43 -27.63
C TYR A 612 -10.44 -9.38 -28.68
N GLU A 613 -9.57 -9.88 -29.57
CA GLU A 613 -9.94 -10.97 -30.48
C GLU A 613 -10.17 -12.24 -29.65
N GLU A 614 -11.42 -12.47 -29.30
CA GLU A 614 -11.85 -13.81 -28.94
C GLU A 614 -11.81 -14.71 -30.17
N ILE A 615 -11.43 -15.96 -29.95
CA ILE A 615 -11.91 -17.02 -30.83
C ILE A 615 -13.37 -17.19 -30.43
N GLU A 616 -14.21 -16.37 -31.05
CA GLU A 616 -15.64 -16.26 -30.81
C GLU A 616 -16.37 -17.58 -31.17
N PRO A 617 -17.60 -17.83 -30.64
CA PRO A 617 -18.68 -16.87 -30.84
C PRO A 617 -19.45 -16.46 -29.59
N GLU A 618 -19.70 -15.15 -29.56
CA GLU A 618 -20.78 -14.48 -28.86
C GLU A 618 -22.11 -15.17 -29.19
N THR A 619 -23.07 -15.09 -28.27
CA THR A 619 -24.46 -15.44 -28.59
C THR A 619 -25.34 -14.25 -28.20
N GLU A 620 -25.83 -13.55 -29.22
CA GLU A 620 -27.01 -12.70 -29.12
C GLU A 620 -28.20 -13.52 -28.61
N LEU A 621 -29.07 -12.86 -27.83
CA LEU A 621 -30.35 -13.40 -27.36
C LEU A 621 -31.31 -13.62 -28.55
N VAL A 622 -31.18 -14.77 -29.21
CA VAL A 622 -32.21 -15.32 -30.10
C VAL A 622 -32.95 -16.43 -29.34
N GLN A 623 -34.28 -16.47 -29.40
CA GLN A 623 -35.07 -17.59 -28.86
C GLN A 623 -34.57 -18.91 -29.43
N GLU A 624 -33.86 -19.67 -28.61
CA GLU A 624 -33.23 -20.93 -29.02
C GLU A 624 -34.32 -22.02 -29.11
N VAL A 625 -34.66 -22.43 -30.33
CA VAL A 625 -35.50 -23.60 -30.57
C VAL A 625 -34.62 -24.84 -30.49
N VAL A 626 -34.80 -25.66 -29.45
CA VAL A 626 -34.11 -26.94 -29.34
C VAL A 626 -34.84 -27.95 -30.20
N GLY A 627 -34.33 -28.14 -31.42
CA GLY A 627 -34.95 -28.98 -32.45
C GLY A 627 -34.66 -30.47 -32.27
N PHE A 628 -35.62 -31.29 -32.69
CA PHE A 628 -35.46 -32.74 -32.90
C PHE A 628 -34.37 -33.01 -33.96
N ARG A 629 -33.23 -33.60 -33.57
CA ARG A 629 -32.18 -34.00 -34.54
C ARG A 629 -32.66 -35.17 -35.39
N ARG A 630 -32.91 -34.93 -36.68
CA ARG A 630 -32.87 -35.99 -37.71
C ARG A 630 -31.40 -36.30 -37.98
N SER A 631 -31.06 -37.58 -37.92
CA SER A 631 -29.71 -38.14 -38.02
C SER A 631 -28.83 -37.49 -39.12
N ASN A 632 -27.80 -36.72 -38.69
CA ASN A 632 -26.45 -36.56 -39.27
C ASN A 632 -25.91 -35.13 -39.11
N GLU A 633 -25.43 -34.75 -37.91
CA GLU A 633 -24.43 -33.67 -37.79
C GLU A 633 -23.46 -33.93 -36.62
N ASN A 634 -22.16 -33.80 -36.90
CA ASN A 634 -21.06 -34.03 -35.96
C ASN A 634 -21.04 -32.97 -34.85
N PRO A 635 -20.83 -33.33 -33.57
CA PRO A 635 -20.82 -32.37 -32.47
C PRO A 635 -19.48 -31.64 -32.38
N ARG A 636 -19.43 -30.38 -32.79
CA ARG A 636 -18.39 -29.41 -32.43
C ARG A 636 -18.96 -28.35 -31.49
N LYS A 637 -19.05 -28.67 -30.19
CA LYS A 637 -19.15 -27.75 -29.04
C LYS A 637 -19.19 -28.57 -27.75
N GLN A 638 -18.59 -28.09 -26.67
CA GLN A 638 -18.80 -28.64 -25.34
C GLN A 638 -20.17 -28.16 -24.83
N VAL A 639 -21.23 -28.91 -25.13
CA VAL A 639 -22.62 -28.59 -24.76
C VAL A 639 -22.77 -28.68 -23.24
N ARG A 640 -23.41 -27.68 -22.59
CA ARG A 640 -23.66 -27.70 -21.14
C ARG A 640 -24.54 -28.89 -20.78
N PHE A 641 -24.34 -29.46 -19.59
CA PHE A 641 -25.07 -30.64 -19.15
C PHE A 641 -26.61 -30.48 -19.22
N ALA A 642 -27.14 -29.34 -18.76
CA ALA A 642 -28.56 -29.04 -18.85
C ALA A 642 -29.08 -29.01 -20.30
N ASP A 643 -28.31 -28.46 -21.23
CA ASP A 643 -28.71 -28.40 -22.63
C ASP A 643 -28.74 -29.80 -23.26
N LYS A 644 -27.79 -30.68 -22.90
CA LYS A 644 -27.82 -32.10 -23.31
C LYS A 644 -29.07 -32.82 -22.80
N CYS A 645 -29.46 -32.57 -21.55
CA CYS A 645 -30.67 -33.13 -20.95
C CYS A 645 -31.94 -32.64 -21.68
N ILE A 646 -32.00 -31.37 -22.07
CA ILE A 646 -33.14 -30.81 -22.82
C ILE A 646 -33.20 -31.38 -24.24
N ILE A 647 -32.05 -31.51 -24.92
CA ILE A 647 -31.97 -32.18 -26.23
C ILE A 647 -32.51 -33.60 -26.11
N ARG A 648 -32.06 -34.36 -25.11
CA ARG A 648 -32.51 -35.73 -24.84
C ARG A 648 -34.01 -35.80 -24.52
N LEU A 649 -34.53 -34.82 -23.79
CA LEU A 649 -35.95 -34.72 -23.49
C LEU A 649 -36.77 -34.45 -24.77
N ALA A 650 -36.34 -33.52 -25.62
CA ALA A 650 -36.98 -33.24 -26.90
C ALA A 650 -36.99 -34.46 -27.83
N GLU A 651 -35.89 -35.22 -27.88
CA GLU A 651 -35.79 -36.50 -28.60
C GLU A 651 -36.84 -37.52 -28.14
N ARG A 652 -37.01 -37.68 -26.82
CA ARG A 652 -37.95 -38.64 -26.24
C ARG A 652 -39.41 -38.23 -26.38
N LEU A 653 -39.69 -36.93 -26.30
CA LEU A 653 -41.04 -36.40 -26.46
C LEU A 653 -41.46 -36.31 -27.94
N GLY A 654 -40.52 -36.38 -28.88
CA GLY A 654 -40.79 -36.26 -30.32
C GLY A 654 -41.29 -34.87 -30.72
N THR A 655 -40.97 -33.83 -29.95
CA THR A 655 -41.37 -32.44 -30.21
C THR A 655 -40.23 -31.48 -29.92
N ASP A 656 -40.19 -30.38 -30.66
CA ASP A 656 -39.30 -29.26 -30.38
C ASP A 656 -39.69 -28.60 -29.05
N LEU A 657 -38.67 -28.16 -28.31
CA LEU A 657 -38.82 -27.37 -27.09
C LEU A 657 -38.33 -25.94 -27.33
N ILE A 658 -39.19 -24.97 -27.06
CA ILE A 658 -38.93 -23.55 -27.20
C ILE A 658 -38.45 -23.03 -25.85
N ARG A 659 -37.23 -22.50 -25.79
CA ARG A 659 -36.73 -21.86 -24.59
C ARG A 659 -37.44 -20.52 -24.37
N ILE A 660 -38.04 -20.36 -23.19
CA ILE A 660 -38.77 -19.15 -22.81
C ILE A 660 -38.21 -18.46 -21.57
N GLY A 661 -37.31 -19.13 -20.85
CA GLY A 661 -36.58 -18.60 -19.71
C GLY A 661 -35.23 -19.30 -19.56
N ARG A 662 -34.46 -18.93 -18.53
CA ARG A 662 -33.09 -19.44 -18.34
C ARG A 662 -33.04 -20.97 -18.19
N ARG A 663 -34.05 -21.56 -17.53
CA ARG A 663 -34.23 -23.01 -17.34
C ARG A 663 -35.63 -23.51 -17.74
N SER A 664 -36.41 -22.66 -18.40
CA SER A 664 -37.83 -22.89 -18.69
C SER A 664 -38.05 -23.08 -20.19
N TYR A 665 -38.77 -24.14 -20.55
CA TYR A 665 -39.03 -24.55 -21.92
C TYR A 665 -40.51 -24.86 -22.11
N LYS A 666 -41.05 -24.58 -23.29
CA LYS A 666 -42.39 -24.97 -23.71
C LYS A 666 -42.33 -25.96 -24.86
N SER A 667 -43.24 -26.91 -24.91
CA SER A 667 -43.51 -27.64 -26.15
C SER A 667 -43.96 -26.67 -27.25
N LYS A 668 -43.69 -27.03 -28.50
CA LYS A 668 -44.06 -26.23 -29.68
C LYS A 668 -45.55 -25.87 -29.76
N ASP A 669 -46.42 -26.72 -29.22
CA ASP A 669 -47.87 -26.48 -29.12
C ASP A 669 -48.28 -25.61 -27.92
N GLY A 670 -47.34 -25.21 -27.07
CA GLY A 670 -47.55 -24.40 -25.87
C GLY A 670 -48.22 -25.13 -24.70
N LYS A 671 -48.58 -26.42 -24.83
CA LYS A 671 -49.38 -27.13 -23.82
C LYS A 671 -48.58 -27.62 -22.62
N CYS A 672 -47.32 -27.99 -22.83
CA CYS A 672 -46.45 -28.54 -21.79
C CYS A 672 -45.28 -27.58 -21.49
N GLY A 673 -45.13 -27.23 -20.21
CA GLY A 673 -44.01 -26.46 -19.69
C GLY A 673 -43.02 -27.34 -18.92
N TYR A 674 -41.73 -27.08 -19.08
CA TYR A 674 -40.64 -27.84 -18.46
C TYR A 674 -39.64 -26.90 -17.80
N VAL A 675 -39.34 -27.12 -16.52
CA VAL A 675 -38.20 -26.48 -15.84
C VAL A 675 -37.10 -27.50 -15.65
N ILE A 676 -35.89 -27.20 -16.09
CA ILE A 676 -34.75 -28.10 -15.87
C ILE A 676 -33.90 -27.73 -14.66
N THR A 677 -33.50 -28.75 -13.92
CA THR A 677 -32.47 -28.69 -12.88
C THR A 677 -31.57 -29.91 -13.00
N THR A 678 -30.29 -29.77 -12.62
CA THR A 678 -29.29 -30.84 -12.78
C THR A 678 -28.55 -31.08 -11.47
N SER A 679 -28.14 -32.32 -11.22
CA SER A 679 -27.36 -32.72 -10.05
C SER A 679 -26.25 -33.68 -10.45
N LYS A 680 -25.07 -33.54 -9.83
CA LYS A 680 -23.99 -34.54 -9.93
C LYS A 680 -24.36 -35.78 -9.09
N MET A 681 -23.64 -36.87 -9.31
CA MET A 681 -23.78 -38.09 -8.52
C MET A 681 -22.95 -37.99 -7.24
N TYR A 682 -23.59 -38.22 -6.10
CA TYR A 682 -22.96 -38.37 -4.79
C TYR A 682 -23.04 -39.83 -4.34
N THR A 683 -22.09 -40.33 -3.56
CA THR A 683 -22.14 -41.70 -3.04
C THR A 683 -22.72 -41.72 -1.63
N GLN A 684 -23.73 -42.58 -1.39
CA GLN A 684 -24.26 -42.83 -0.05
C GLN A 684 -24.45 -44.33 0.16
N GLY A 685 -23.49 -44.95 0.86
CA GLY A 685 -23.41 -46.41 0.94
C GLY A 685 -23.14 -47.01 -0.44
N SER A 686 -23.97 -47.97 -0.86
CA SER A 686 -23.91 -48.60 -2.20
C SER A 686 -24.80 -47.92 -3.25
N LYS A 687 -25.48 -46.82 -2.91
CA LYS A 687 -26.39 -46.10 -3.81
C LYS A 687 -25.76 -44.81 -4.33
N GLU A 688 -26.05 -44.48 -5.59
CA GLU A 688 -25.83 -43.13 -6.13
C GLU A 688 -26.95 -42.22 -5.62
N LYS A 689 -26.61 -41.02 -5.18
CA LYS A 689 -27.52 -40.01 -4.64
C LYS A 689 -27.49 -38.77 -5.53
N TYR A 690 -28.64 -38.17 -5.73
CA TYR A 690 -28.85 -36.94 -6.49
C TYR A 690 -29.67 -35.97 -5.63
N TRP A 691 -29.19 -34.74 -5.44
CA TRP A 691 -29.88 -33.72 -4.65
C TRP A 691 -30.25 -32.51 -5.52
N PHE A 692 -31.46 -32.00 -5.35
CA PHE A 692 -31.98 -30.85 -6.07
C PHE A 692 -32.79 -29.94 -5.15
N ALA A 693 -32.79 -28.64 -5.45
CA ALA A 693 -33.68 -27.68 -4.81
C ALA A 693 -34.93 -27.46 -5.68
N TYR A 694 -36.10 -27.81 -5.14
CA TYR A 694 -37.38 -27.45 -5.76
C TYR A 694 -37.81 -26.06 -5.33
N ARG A 695 -37.97 -25.16 -6.31
CA ARG A 695 -38.43 -23.77 -6.12
C ARG A 695 -39.66 -23.53 -6.99
N ARG A 696 -40.64 -22.80 -6.45
CA ARG A 696 -41.88 -22.47 -7.19
C ARG A 696 -41.71 -21.31 -8.19
N LYS A 697 -40.80 -20.37 -7.92
CA LYS A 697 -40.61 -19.15 -8.74
C LYS A 697 -40.38 -19.43 -10.23
N PRO A 698 -39.54 -20.39 -10.65
CA PRO A 698 -39.36 -20.71 -12.08
C PRO A 698 -40.65 -21.18 -12.78
N LEU A 699 -41.65 -21.69 -12.03
CA LEU A 699 -42.93 -22.10 -12.59
C LEU A 699 -43.84 -20.92 -12.94
N ASP A 700 -43.50 -19.71 -12.48
CA ASP A 700 -44.29 -18.52 -12.80
C ASP A 700 -44.26 -18.19 -14.30
N GLU A 701 -43.17 -18.54 -14.98
CA GLU A 701 -42.98 -18.39 -16.43
C GLU A 701 -43.81 -19.40 -17.25
N LEU A 702 -44.36 -20.42 -16.59
CA LEU A 702 -45.10 -21.53 -17.20
C LEU A 702 -46.61 -21.53 -16.83
N LYS A 703 -47.12 -20.43 -16.26
CA LYS A 703 -48.52 -20.35 -15.77
C LYS A 703 -49.57 -20.63 -16.84
N ASP A 704 -49.26 -20.37 -18.09
CA ASP A 704 -50.12 -20.55 -19.27
C ASP A 704 -50.06 -21.98 -19.87
N CYS A 705 -49.17 -22.86 -19.37
CA CYS A 705 -49.11 -24.25 -19.81
C CYS A 705 -50.13 -25.11 -19.06
N GLU A 706 -50.89 -25.94 -19.79
CA GLU A 706 -51.85 -26.89 -19.22
C GLU A 706 -51.16 -27.92 -18.31
N LYS A 707 -49.99 -28.43 -18.71
CA LYS A 707 -49.19 -29.39 -17.95
C LYS A 707 -47.81 -28.82 -17.68
N ARG A 708 -47.33 -28.97 -16.44
CA ARG A 708 -46.03 -28.43 -16.02
C ARG A 708 -45.19 -29.54 -15.38
N TYR A 709 -43.92 -29.59 -15.72
CA TYR A 709 -42.98 -30.63 -15.32
C TYR A 709 -41.69 -30.02 -14.79
N ILE A 710 -41.06 -30.70 -13.83
CA ILE A 710 -39.67 -30.48 -13.47
C ILE A 710 -38.84 -31.63 -14.06
N VAL A 711 -37.77 -31.28 -14.75
CA VAL A 711 -36.82 -32.19 -15.37
C VAL A 711 -35.56 -32.20 -14.53
N TYR A 712 -35.25 -33.33 -13.93
CA TYR A 712 -34.09 -33.54 -13.08
C TYR A 712 -33.04 -34.35 -13.85
N GLY A 713 -31.95 -33.70 -14.26
CA GLY A 713 -30.80 -34.38 -14.86
C GLY A 713 -29.87 -34.96 -13.79
N CYS A 714 -29.70 -36.29 -13.78
CA CYS A 714 -28.91 -37.01 -12.79
C CYS A 714 -27.59 -37.48 -13.40
N ARG A 715 -26.46 -36.86 -13.02
CA ARG A 715 -25.07 -37.13 -13.50
C ARG A 715 -24.80 -36.79 -14.96
N ASP A 716 -25.59 -37.32 -15.87
CA ASP A 716 -25.46 -37.21 -17.32
C ASP A 716 -26.84 -37.30 -18.00
N GLU A 717 -26.87 -37.02 -19.32
CA GLU A 717 -28.13 -36.93 -20.08
C GLU A 717 -28.86 -38.27 -20.20
N GLN A 718 -28.27 -39.39 -19.80
CA GLN A 718 -28.90 -40.70 -19.90
C GLN A 718 -29.87 -40.98 -18.77
N THR A 719 -29.79 -40.26 -17.65
CA THR A 719 -30.67 -40.44 -16.50
C THR A 719 -31.46 -39.15 -16.23
N LEU A 720 -32.63 -39.03 -16.84
CA LEU A 720 -33.57 -37.92 -16.61
C LEU A 720 -34.74 -38.39 -15.76
N VAL A 721 -35.12 -37.63 -14.73
CA VAL A 721 -36.38 -37.83 -14.03
C VAL A 721 -37.31 -36.67 -14.37
N VAL A 722 -38.46 -36.93 -14.98
CA VAL A 722 -39.43 -35.92 -15.40
C VAL A 722 -40.69 -36.05 -14.57
N LEU A 723 -40.82 -35.21 -13.55
CA LEU A 723 -41.93 -35.27 -12.61
C LEU A 723 -42.97 -34.18 -12.92
N PRO A 724 -44.28 -34.53 -12.98
CA PRO A 724 -45.33 -33.52 -13.00
C PRO A 724 -45.26 -32.65 -11.75
N VAL A 725 -45.41 -31.34 -11.92
CA VAL A 725 -45.44 -30.39 -10.80
C VAL A 725 -46.53 -30.77 -9.79
N SER A 726 -47.70 -31.24 -10.24
CA SER A 726 -48.77 -31.71 -9.36
C SER A 726 -48.31 -32.84 -8.43
N LYS A 727 -47.49 -33.78 -8.92
CA LYS A 727 -46.95 -34.89 -8.12
C LYS A 727 -45.90 -34.45 -7.13
N ILE A 728 -45.13 -33.41 -7.45
CA ILE A 728 -44.18 -32.82 -6.50
C ILE A 728 -44.95 -32.08 -5.40
N GLU A 729 -45.95 -31.29 -5.78
CA GLU A 729 -46.79 -30.51 -4.87
C GLU A 729 -47.57 -31.41 -3.88
N GLU A 730 -48.03 -32.60 -4.30
CA GLU A 730 -48.65 -33.62 -3.43
C GLU A 730 -47.72 -34.11 -2.31
N GLN A 731 -46.40 -34.03 -2.48
CA GLN A 731 -45.42 -34.62 -1.55
C GLN A 731 -44.70 -33.60 -0.66
N LEU A 732 -44.98 -32.29 -0.79
CA LEU A 732 -44.18 -31.24 -0.15
C LEU A 732 -44.10 -31.33 1.37
N GLU A 733 -45.17 -31.78 2.04
CA GLU A 733 -45.20 -31.94 3.50
C GLU A 733 -44.24 -33.04 3.99
N HIS A 734 -43.91 -33.99 3.11
CA HIS A 734 -43.02 -35.11 3.40
C HIS A 734 -41.53 -34.77 3.18
N LEU A 735 -41.21 -33.60 2.61
CA LEU A 735 -39.86 -33.20 2.24
C LEU A 735 -39.15 -32.39 3.33
N SER A 736 -37.82 -32.43 3.28
CA SER A 736 -36.99 -31.46 3.99
C SER A 736 -37.11 -30.09 3.32
N THR A 737 -37.08 -29.05 4.14
CA THR A 737 -37.24 -27.67 3.69
C THR A 737 -36.12 -26.82 4.24
N SER A 738 -35.53 -26.01 3.37
CA SER A 738 -34.74 -24.86 3.81
C SER A 738 -35.70 -23.73 4.10
N ARG A 739 -35.49 -23.04 5.22
CA ARG A 739 -36.26 -21.85 5.59
C ARG A 739 -35.35 -20.64 5.51
N ASP A 740 -35.91 -19.53 5.08
CA ASP A 740 -35.27 -18.24 5.26
C ASP A 740 -35.37 -17.76 6.72
N GLU A 741 -34.76 -16.62 7.01
CA GLU A 741 -34.67 -16.06 8.36
C GLU A 741 -36.03 -15.65 8.95
N ASP A 742 -37.06 -15.46 8.12
CA ASP A 742 -38.42 -15.18 8.58
C ASP A 742 -39.20 -16.48 8.87
N GLY A 743 -38.54 -17.64 8.80
CA GLY A 743 -39.15 -18.95 8.98
C GLY A 743 -40.00 -19.41 7.78
N THR A 744 -39.99 -18.67 6.67
CA THR A 744 -40.71 -19.02 5.44
C THR A 744 -39.90 -20.04 4.64
N ILE A 745 -40.58 -20.99 4.00
CA ILE A 745 -39.89 -22.02 3.21
C ILE A 745 -39.30 -21.38 1.95
N SER A 746 -37.98 -21.45 1.80
CA SER A 746 -37.26 -20.94 0.62
C SER A 746 -37.25 -21.96 -0.52
N HIS A 747 -37.01 -23.23 -0.21
CA HIS A 747 -37.07 -24.34 -1.16
C HIS A 747 -37.24 -25.69 -0.45
N TRP A 748 -37.71 -26.68 -1.22
CA TRP A 748 -37.84 -28.07 -0.77
C TRP A 748 -36.69 -28.91 -1.34
N HIS A 749 -36.22 -29.86 -0.54
CA HIS A 749 -35.11 -30.74 -0.93
C HIS A 749 -35.67 -31.97 -1.63
N ILE A 750 -35.22 -32.20 -2.86
CA ILE A 750 -35.56 -33.38 -3.65
C ILE A 750 -34.32 -34.26 -3.68
N VAL A 751 -34.46 -35.51 -3.22
CA VAL A 751 -33.35 -36.46 -3.16
C VAL A 751 -33.73 -37.75 -3.86
N PHE A 752 -33.02 -38.07 -4.93
CA PHE A 752 -33.16 -39.35 -5.61
C PHE A 752 -31.99 -40.27 -5.30
N PHE A 753 -32.26 -41.57 -5.26
CA PHE A 753 -31.24 -42.60 -5.20
C PHE A 753 -31.34 -43.52 -6.41
N LYS A 754 -30.20 -43.94 -6.94
CA LYS A 754 -30.06 -45.03 -7.91
C LYS A 754 -29.29 -46.16 -7.27
N ASP A 755 -29.86 -47.34 -7.21
CA ASP A 755 -29.14 -48.52 -6.75
C ASP A 755 -28.34 -49.21 -7.88
N SER A 756 -27.57 -50.25 -7.53
CA SER A 756 -26.75 -50.98 -8.48
C SER A 756 -27.54 -51.72 -9.58
N SER A 757 -28.84 -51.92 -9.40
CA SER A 757 -29.74 -52.48 -10.44
C SER A 757 -30.30 -51.42 -11.38
N GLY A 758 -29.98 -50.14 -11.14
CA GLY A 758 -30.49 -49.01 -11.91
C GLY A 758 -31.86 -48.51 -11.44
N ARG A 759 -32.41 -49.07 -10.37
CA ARG A 759 -33.72 -48.67 -9.81
C ARG A 759 -33.59 -47.29 -9.17
N MET A 760 -34.49 -46.38 -9.55
CA MET A 760 -34.58 -45.02 -9.04
C MET A 760 -35.66 -44.89 -7.97
N THR A 761 -35.29 -44.34 -6.82
CA THR A 761 -36.22 -44.02 -5.73
C THR A 761 -36.13 -42.56 -5.33
N TRP A 762 -37.24 -41.98 -4.86
CA TRP A 762 -37.32 -40.66 -4.23
C TRP A 762 -37.45 -40.81 -2.73
N MET A 763 -36.53 -40.20 -1.99
CA MET A 763 -36.54 -40.16 -0.54
C MET A 763 -37.50 -39.08 -0.01
N LEU A 764 -38.44 -39.52 0.82
CA LEU A 764 -39.37 -38.71 1.59
C LEU A 764 -39.01 -38.80 3.08
N PRO A 765 -38.33 -37.80 3.66
CA PRO A 765 -37.79 -37.90 5.01
C PRO A 765 -38.82 -37.82 6.15
N LYS A 766 -40.06 -37.35 5.92
CA LYS A 766 -41.07 -37.11 6.97
C LYS A 766 -42.38 -37.87 6.75
N PRO A 767 -43.12 -38.27 7.81
CA PRO A 767 -42.75 -38.20 9.24
C PRO A 767 -41.76 -39.31 9.65
N LYS A 768 -41.66 -40.37 8.86
CA LYS A 768 -40.61 -41.39 8.90
C LYS A 768 -40.02 -41.50 7.51
N ILE A 769 -38.72 -41.75 7.43
CA ILE A 769 -38.02 -41.88 6.14
C ILE A 769 -38.65 -43.03 5.35
N LYS A 770 -39.11 -42.71 4.14
CA LYS A 770 -39.64 -43.65 3.16
C LYS A 770 -39.00 -43.37 1.81
N GLU A 771 -38.68 -44.41 1.06
CA GLU A 771 -38.31 -44.30 -0.36
C GLU A 771 -39.51 -44.76 -1.20
N ILE A 772 -39.92 -43.96 -2.18
CA ILE A 772 -40.91 -44.34 -3.19
C ILE A 772 -40.21 -44.60 -4.52
N GLU A 773 -40.63 -45.63 -5.24
CA GLU A 773 -40.09 -45.92 -6.56
C GLU A 773 -40.60 -44.91 -7.58
N ILE A 774 -39.70 -44.40 -8.44
CA ILE A 774 -40.02 -43.37 -9.43
C ILE A 774 -39.62 -43.77 -10.86
N ASN A 775 -39.37 -45.05 -11.10
CA ASN A 775 -38.94 -45.57 -12.40
C ASN A 775 -39.87 -45.16 -13.56
N GLU A 776 -41.17 -45.03 -13.30
CA GLU A 776 -42.16 -44.57 -14.29
C GLU A 776 -41.93 -43.12 -14.78
N TYR A 777 -41.21 -42.31 -13.99
CA TYR A 777 -40.84 -40.94 -14.33
C TYR A 777 -39.40 -40.83 -14.85
N VAL A 778 -38.65 -41.93 -14.85
CA VAL A 778 -37.32 -41.97 -15.42
C VAL A 778 -37.45 -42.06 -16.93
N ASN A 779 -37.05 -40.98 -17.59
CA ASN A 779 -36.78 -40.97 -19.00
C ASN A 779 -35.33 -41.42 -19.19
#